data_AF-A0A6L4B924-F1
#
_entry.id   AF-A0A6L4B924-F1
#
_cell.length_a   1.000
_cell.length_b   1.000
_cell.length_c   1.000
_cell.angle_alpha   90.00
_cell.angle_beta   90.00
_cell.angle_gamma   90.00
#
_symmetry.space_group_name_H-M   'P 1'
#
loop_
_entity.id
_entity.type
_entity.pdbx_description
1 polymer ?
#
loop_
_entity_poly.entity_id
_entity_poly.type
_entity_poly.pdbx_seq_one_letter_code
_entity_poly.pdbx_strand_id
1 'polypeptide(L)'
;MSRVSARSVIVLGVVGALVTACLWWLAGGGTGPQGGGTPVERAAAPVAEARQLRLGLNIAAGSALHAAAELFAERVAERSNGRLRITVHPDQQLGSDDQMLEMARNGSLDLVLTPTAKLSSAVPAMQYADLPFYFSGRDELYAMLDGEPGELLLSKLGRIDLVGLTFWENGFKQFTANTPIRRPEDFARLRIRTMKSPLIADQFASLGATPIPIDFHATYQALKDGAVDGEENPLVAIVGMRFHEVQKHLTLSNHAYLAYVFSASRKVYETLSPEMREIIRQTARELTLWERQETARREADFIARIRAAGVEVHTLSADERRHFAQVMAPIADKFGFEVGYDLLAKTEELRFAQAARSGEAKGRQPWVLALDADLSARGAQAGGAIYRGAQMAIDDINRKGGLLGAPLRLLARDHAANPMAGRRNLELFASIPSVLAVMGGMHSTVVTEELDDIHRLKMPYLVPWAAAQGITLHDHRPSYTFRVSINDTQVAPFLLERALRRHSRLAVLIEQSPWGRSNEAALRPLLERLPAGNVELVWFQDGDAGIDATVDELVRAGRQAIVFVGNGIEAGVVVKALARQDRPIPVFAHWALVGGDFWGANQARLEKVDLRFVQSVVEEDALRNRSFATFLGNYRQRYGLGNGAPVPSLMGSAHAYDAVQLLARAVTRASSPDRGAIRNALESGVGYSGVMKDYRPAFTPERHDALDRSQLKLARFDGRGRIVPAD
;
A
#
# COMPACT_ATOMS: atom_id res chain seq x y z
N MET A 1 4.50 14.14 -61.27
CA MET A 1 5.21 14.57 -62.50
C MET A 1 6.52 15.22 -62.08
N SER A 2 7.66 14.65 -62.54
CA SER A 2 9.03 15.20 -62.71
C SER A 2 9.64 16.05 -61.56
N ARG A 3 10.87 15.87 -61.07
CA ARG A 3 12.17 15.70 -61.74
C ARG A 3 13.27 15.12 -60.82
N VAL A 4 14.32 14.67 -61.49
CA VAL A 4 15.62 14.06 -61.14
C VAL A 4 16.68 15.04 -60.61
N SER A 5 17.60 14.57 -59.73
CA SER A 5 19.10 14.64 -59.84
C SER A 5 19.70 13.72 -58.74
N ALA A 6 20.49 12.67 -58.97
CA ALA A 6 21.76 12.40 -59.69
C ALA A 6 23.05 12.56 -58.85
N ARG A 7 23.47 11.42 -58.25
CA ARG A 7 24.85 10.86 -58.07
C ARG A 7 25.86 11.57 -57.15
N SER A 8 26.85 10.94 -56.50
CA SER A 8 27.22 9.55 -56.12
C SER A 8 28.60 9.64 -55.40
N VAL A 9 29.03 8.54 -54.76
CA VAL A 9 30.40 8.18 -54.28
C VAL A 9 30.74 8.58 -52.82
N ILE A 10 30.76 7.59 -51.91
CA ILE A 10 31.95 7.03 -51.21
C ILE A 10 31.50 6.07 -50.07
N VAL A 11 31.74 4.78 -50.32
CA VAL A 11 32.17 3.70 -49.40
C VAL A 11 31.25 3.26 -48.24
N LEU A 12 30.56 2.13 -48.50
CA LEU A 12 29.99 1.21 -47.50
C LEU A 12 30.97 0.05 -47.28
N GLY A 13 31.37 -0.20 -46.03
CA GLY A 13 32.31 -1.25 -45.65
C GLY A 13 31.87 -2.04 -44.42
N VAL A 14 31.10 -3.10 -44.67
CA VAL A 14 31.12 -4.42 -44.00
C VAL A 14 30.87 -4.50 -42.48
N VAL A 15 29.61 -4.77 -42.11
CA VAL A 15 29.27 -5.69 -41.02
C VAL A 15 28.11 -6.59 -41.51
N GLY A 16 28.37 -7.88 -41.71
CA GLY A 16 27.30 -8.82 -42.05
C GLY A 16 27.76 -10.20 -42.52
N ALA A 17 27.74 -11.15 -41.58
CA ALA A 17 27.45 -12.59 -41.72
C ALA A 17 28.39 -13.46 -42.60
N LEU A 18 29.22 -14.31 -41.98
CA LEU A 18 28.93 -15.72 -41.65
C LEU A 18 28.88 -16.66 -42.87
N VAL A 19 29.71 -17.71 -42.80
CA VAL A 19 29.52 -19.04 -43.43
C VAL A 19 29.66 -19.00 -44.96
N THR A 20 30.64 -19.65 -45.61
CA THR A 20 30.74 -21.10 -45.79
C THR A 20 31.97 -21.41 -46.66
N ALA A 21 32.61 -22.56 -46.38
CA ALA A 21 33.10 -23.55 -47.34
C ALA A 21 34.02 -23.17 -48.53
N CYS A 22 35.17 -23.87 -48.54
CA CYS A 22 35.97 -24.40 -49.67
C CYS A 22 37.46 -24.19 -49.34
N LEU A 23 38.18 -25.13 -48.71
CA LEU A 23 38.64 -26.42 -49.26
C LEU A 23 39.13 -26.32 -50.71
N TRP A 24 40.27 -27.00 -50.96
CA TRP A 24 41.06 -27.13 -52.20
C TRP A 24 42.06 -25.99 -52.37
N TRP A 25 43.38 -26.20 -52.36
CA TRP A 25 44.19 -27.23 -53.03
C TRP A 25 45.65 -27.06 -52.49
N LEU A 26 46.29 -28.02 -51.82
CA LEU A 26 46.95 -29.26 -52.27
C LEU A 26 48.48 -29.16 -52.47
N ALA A 27 49.17 -30.07 -51.76
CA ALA A 27 50.29 -30.94 -52.17
C ALA A 27 51.77 -30.54 -51.94
N GLY A 28 52.46 -31.46 -51.24
CA GLY A 28 53.91 -31.62 -51.06
C GLY A 28 54.38 -31.19 -49.66
N GLY A 29 54.85 -32.00 -48.72
CA GLY A 29 55.49 -33.34 -48.73
C GLY A 29 56.84 -33.22 -48.00
N GLY A 30 57.04 -33.83 -46.83
CA GLY A 30 58.36 -33.85 -46.14
C GLY A 30 58.39 -34.12 -44.62
N THR A 31 58.40 -35.40 -44.25
CA THR A 31 59.17 -36.09 -43.17
C THR A 31 59.59 -35.43 -41.83
N GLY A 32 59.02 -35.93 -40.71
CA GLY A 32 59.71 -36.34 -39.46
C GLY A 32 59.73 -35.38 -38.24
N PRO A 33 59.93 -35.85 -36.99
CA PRO A 33 59.53 -37.11 -36.34
C PRO A 33 58.50 -36.91 -35.21
N GLN A 34 57.78 -37.98 -34.86
CA GLN A 34 56.80 -38.05 -33.78
C GLN A 34 57.47 -37.96 -32.39
N GLY A 35 57.13 -36.93 -31.61
CA GLY A 35 57.36 -36.88 -30.17
C GLY A 35 56.10 -37.28 -29.42
N GLY A 36 56.15 -38.39 -28.69
CA GLY A 36 55.07 -38.82 -27.81
C GLY A 36 54.87 -37.83 -26.67
N GLY A 37 53.72 -37.16 -26.66
CA GLY A 37 53.21 -36.41 -25.52
C GLY A 37 51.93 -37.09 -25.02
N THR A 38 52.00 -37.67 -23.82
CA THR A 38 50.84 -38.10 -23.04
C THR A 38 49.79 -36.98 -22.94
N PRO A 39 48.48 -37.27 -23.01
CA PRO A 39 47.45 -36.27 -22.76
C PRO A 39 47.64 -35.74 -21.33
N VAL A 40 47.89 -34.44 -21.19
CA VAL A 40 47.82 -33.76 -19.90
C VAL A 40 46.33 -33.74 -19.51
N GLU A 41 45.97 -34.66 -18.62
CA GLU A 41 44.71 -34.62 -17.89
C GLU A 41 44.67 -33.27 -17.15
N ARG A 42 43.87 -32.34 -17.64
CA ARG A 42 43.57 -31.09 -16.93
C ARG A 42 42.84 -31.52 -15.66
N ALA A 43 43.57 -31.58 -14.55
CA ALA A 43 42.99 -31.70 -13.23
C ALA A 43 41.88 -30.66 -13.08
N ALA A 44 40.66 -31.12 -12.82
CA ALA A 44 39.55 -30.24 -12.49
C ALA A 44 39.99 -29.34 -11.32
N ALA A 45 39.81 -28.03 -11.48
CA ALA A 45 40.04 -27.09 -10.39
C ALA A 45 39.27 -27.58 -9.14
N PRO A 46 39.85 -27.51 -7.94
CA PRO A 46 39.17 -27.97 -6.73
C PRO A 46 37.83 -27.26 -6.62
N VAL A 47 36.75 -28.03 -6.58
CA VAL A 47 35.41 -27.51 -6.30
C VAL A 47 35.50 -26.82 -4.94
N ALA A 48 35.28 -25.51 -4.91
CA ALA A 48 35.18 -24.76 -3.67
C ALA A 48 34.22 -25.50 -2.72
N GLU A 49 34.57 -25.60 -1.43
CA GLU A 49 33.76 -26.30 -0.44
C GLU A 49 32.28 -25.87 -0.54
N ALA A 50 31.39 -26.84 -0.74
CA ALA A 50 29.99 -26.58 -1.01
C ALA A 50 29.37 -25.79 0.16
N ARG A 51 28.79 -24.62 -0.15
CA ARG A 51 28.09 -23.83 0.86
C ARG A 51 26.81 -24.56 1.25
N GLN A 52 26.74 -24.95 2.52
CA GLN A 52 25.55 -25.55 3.13
C GLN A 52 24.59 -24.45 3.58
N LEU A 53 23.34 -24.56 3.16
CA LEU A 53 22.22 -23.72 3.57
C LEU A 53 21.15 -24.58 4.25
N ARG A 54 20.38 -23.99 5.16
CA ARG A 54 19.25 -24.64 5.83
C ARG A 54 17.94 -23.98 5.44
N LEU A 55 16.93 -24.80 5.16
CA LEU A 55 15.56 -24.38 4.87
C LEU A 55 14.61 -24.89 5.95
N GLY A 56 14.02 -23.98 6.73
CA GLY A 56 13.04 -24.31 7.76
C GLY A 56 11.59 -24.15 7.27
N LEU A 57 10.71 -25.08 7.65
CA LEU A 57 9.26 -25.02 7.41
C LEU A 57 8.49 -25.75 8.53
N ASN A 58 7.28 -25.28 8.83
CA ASN A 58 6.47 -25.84 9.93
C ASN A 58 5.60 -27.05 9.53
N ILE A 59 5.31 -27.19 8.24
CA ILE A 59 4.36 -28.17 7.73
C ILE A 59 5.00 -29.57 7.74
N ALA A 60 4.14 -30.60 7.82
CA ALA A 60 4.58 -31.96 7.98
C ALA A 60 5.43 -32.49 6.81
N ALA A 61 6.41 -33.34 7.14
CA ALA A 61 7.14 -34.12 6.17
C ALA A 61 6.18 -34.88 5.24
N GLY A 62 6.53 -34.90 3.95
CA GLY A 62 5.72 -35.54 2.91
C GLY A 62 4.54 -34.70 2.42
N SER A 63 4.33 -33.46 2.89
CA SER A 63 3.40 -32.49 2.28
C SER A 63 3.86 -32.02 0.89
N ALA A 64 2.99 -31.33 0.13
CA ALA A 64 3.35 -30.77 -1.18
C ALA A 64 4.45 -29.69 -1.04
N LEU A 65 4.32 -28.81 -0.06
CA LEU A 65 5.34 -27.82 0.31
C LEU A 65 6.69 -28.47 0.66
N HIS A 66 6.68 -29.56 1.44
CA HIS A 66 7.91 -30.30 1.73
C HIS A 66 8.52 -30.93 0.47
N ALA A 67 7.69 -31.56 -0.38
CA ALA A 67 8.17 -32.13 -1.63
C ALA A 67 8.74 -31.04 -2.58
N ALA A 68 8.13 -29.85 -2.60
CA ALA A 68 8.64 -28.71 -3.35
C ALA A 68 9.98 -28.20 -2.78
N ALA A 69 10.13 -28.17 -1.46
CA ALA A 69 11.37 -27.79 -0.78
C ALA A 69 12.52 -28.77 -1.07
N GLU A 70 12.25 -30.07 -1.09
CA GLU A 70 13.23 -31.10 -1.44
C GLU A 70 13.63 -31.00 -2.93
N LEU A 71 12.65 -30.86 -3.83
CA LEU A 71 12.91 -30.66 -5.26
C LEU A 71 13.67 -29.35 -5.53
N PHE A 72 13.41 -28.31 -4.74
CA PHE A 72 14.17 -27.07 -4.76
C PHE A 72 15.62 -27.29 -4.35
N ALA A 73 15.87 -28.03 -3.26
CA ALA A 73 17.22 -28.36 -2.80
C ALA A 73 18.00 -29.15 -3.86
N GLU A 74 17.37 -30.14 -4.50
CA GLU A 74 17.94 -30.93 -5.59
C GLU A 74 18.31 -30.04 -6.79
N ARG A 75 17.35 -29.26 -7.31
CA ARG A 75 17.57 -28.40 -8.48
C ARG A 75 18.63 -27.32 -8.24
N VAL A 76 18.69 -26.75 -7.03
CA VAL A 76 19.74 -25.78 -6.68
C VAL A 76 21.11 -26.47 -6.65
N ALA A 77 21.22 -27.67 -6.11
CA ALA A 77 22.47 -28.43 -6.11
C ALA A 77 22.92 -28.76 -7.54
N GLU A 78 22.01 -29.19 -8.42
CA GLU A 78 22.30 -29.45 -9.83
C GLU A 78 22.75 -28.19 -10.56
N ARG A 79 21.95 -27.12 -10.52
CA ARG A 79 22.22 -25.87 -11.25
C ARG A 79 23.47 -25.14 -10.75
N SER A 80 23.82 -25.33 -9.48
CA SER A 80 25.04 -24.75 -8.91
C SER A 80 26.28 -25.62 -9.12
N ASN A 81 26.17 -26.78 -9.77
CA ASN A 81 27.22 -27.81 -9.88
C ASN A 81 27.75 -28.22 -8.49
N GLY A 82 26.85 -28.39 -7.53
CA GLY A 82 27.14 -28.79 -6.15
C GLY A 82 27.73 -27.70 -5.27
N ARG A 83 27.92 -26.46 -5.76
CA ARG A 83 28.45 -25.32 -4.98
C ARG A 83 27.48 -24.85 -3.89
N LEU A 84 26.18 -25.08 -4.06
CA LEU A 84 25.17 -24.90 -3.02
C LEU A 84 24.55 -26.24 -2.68
N ARG A 85 24.38 -26.51 -1.39
CA ARG A 85 23.59 -27.63 -0.89
C ARG A 85 22.63 -27.13 0.16
N ILE A 86 21.40 -27.66 0.14
CA ILE A 86 20.32 -27.21 1.02
C ILE A 86 19.85 -28.41 1.83
N THR A 87 19.78 -28.25 3.15
CA THR A 87 19.15 -29.22 4.05
C THR A 87 17.77 -28.70 4.44
N VAL A 88 16.73 -29.49 4.17
CA VAL A 88 15.34 -29.16 4.47
C VAL A 88 14.97 -29.68 5.86
N HIS A 89 14.32 -28.85 6.67
CA HIS A 89 13.93 -29.14 8.05
C HIS A 89 12.42 -28.91 8.24
N PRO A 90 11.56 -29.91 7.95
CA PRO A 90 10.11 -29.82 8.12
C PRO A 90 9.68 -29.90 9.59
N ASP A 91 8.38 -29.95 9.85
CA ASP A 91 7.80 -30.27 11.17
C ASP A 91 8.29 -29.37 12.31
N GLN A 92 8.61 -28.10 12.03
CA GLN A 92 9.17 -27.17 13.02
C GLN A 92 10.45 -27.71 13.71
N GLN A 93 11.25 -28.54 13.02
CA GLN A 93 12.49 -29.11 13.57
C GLN A 93 13.50 -28.06 14.04
N LEU A 94 13.47 -26.85 13.46
CA LEU A 94 14.34 -25.73 13.83
C LEU A 94 13.69 -24.75 14.83
N GLY A 95 12.45 -25.01 15.25
CA GLY A 95 11.67 -24.15 16.13
C GLY A 95 10.33 -23.71 15.54
N SER A 96 9.57 -22.94 16.32
CA SER A 96 8.30 -22.37 15.87
C SER A 96 8.48 -21.37 14.72
N ASP A 97 7.38 -21.02 14.03
CA ASP A 97 7.40 -20.00 12.96
C ASP A 97 8.06 -18.69 13.41
N ASP A 98 7.73 -18.24 14.63
CA ASP A 98 8.27 -17.00 15.20
C ASP A 98 9.80 -17.13 15.44
N GLN A 99 10.26 -18.30 15.92
CA GLN A 99 11.68 -18.56 16.16
C GLN A 99 12.46 -18.66 14.85
N MET A 100 11.96 -19.40 13.86
CA MET A 100 12.60 -19.54 12.55
C MET A 100 12.64 -18.19 11.81
N LEU A 101 11.60 -17.36 11.96
CA LEU A 101 11.61 -16.00 11.42
C LEU A 101 12.73 -15.17 12.05
N GLU A 102 12.84 -15.12 13.37
CA GLU A 102 13.93 -14.40 14.05
C GLU A 102 15.32 -14.94 13.69
N MET A 103 15.46 -16.27 13.53
CA MET A 103 16.70 -16.89 13.04
C MET A 103 17.05 -16.43 11.62
N ALA A 104 16.05 -16.33 10.73
CA ALA A 104 16.27 -15.84 9.37
C ALA A 104 16.67 -14.36 9.36
N ARG A 105 15.99 -13.52 10.15
CA ARG A 105 16.31 -12.08 10.29
C ARG A 105 17.74 -11.85 10.77
N ASN A 106 18.19 -12.63 11.76
CA ASN A 106 19.52 -12.46 12.34
C ASN A 106 20.64 -13.12 11.50
N GLY A 107 20.30 -13.98 10.54
CA GLY A 107 21.22 -14.67 9.63
C GLY A 107 21.68 -16.05 10.11
N SER A 108 21.07 -16.59 11.17
CA SER A 108 21.34 -17.95 11.62
C SER A 108 20.54 -19.01 10.86
N LEU A 109 19.43 -18.67 10.20
CA LEU A 109 18.73 -19.53 9.24
C LEU A 109 18.80 -18.92 7.83
N ASP A 110 19.16 -19.72 6.83
CA ASP A 110 19.44 -19.23 5.48
C ASP A 110 18.15 -18.98 4.68
N LEU A 111 17.22 -19.93 4.73
CA LEU A 111 15.97 -19.95 3.98
C LEU A 111 14.80 -20.35 4.89
N VAL A 112 13.63 -19.76 4.65
CA VAL A 112 12.43 -20.05 5.44
C VAL A 112 11.17 -19.98 4.58
N LEU A 113 10.26 -20.93 4.83
CA LEU A 113 8.89 -20.94 4.33
C LEU A 113 7.95 -20.59 5.48
N THR A 114 7.40 -19.38 5.47
CA THR A 114 6.54 -18.87 6.54
C THR A 114 5.11 -18.62 6.05
N PRO A 115 4.06 -19.04 6.77
CA PRO A 115 2.68 -18.70 6.41
C PRO A 115 2.46 -17.18 6.36
N THR A 116 1.73 -16.68 5.36
CA THR A 116 1.39 -15.25 5.23
C THR A 116 0.72 -14.70 6.49
N ALA A 117 -0.23 -15.45 7.05
CA ALA A 117 -0.94 -15.08 8.26
C ALA A 117 -0.03 -14.90 9.48
N LYS A 118 1.04 -15.69 9.60
CA LYS A 118 2.03 -15.55 10.69
C LYS A 118 2.95 -14.36 10.47
N LEU A 119 3.39 -14.18 9.23
CA LEU A 119 4.26 -13.08 8.81
C LEU A 119 3.57 -11.71 8.95
N SER A 120 2.24 -11.68 8.97
CA SER A 120 1.44 -10.46 9.16
C SER A 120 1.75 -9.69 10.45
N SER A 121 2.23 -10.37 11.49
CA SER A 121 2.61 -9.73 12.75
C SER A 121 3.79 -8.76 12.58
N ALA A 122 4.73 -9.09 11.68
CA ALA A 122 5.91 -8.30 11.39
C ALA A 122 5.74 -7.44 10.12
N VAL A 123 4.98 -7.95 9.14
CA VAL A 123 4.68 -7.27 7.88
C VAL A 123 3.17 -7.34 7.64
N PRO A 124 2.38 -6.40 8.19
CA PRO A 124 0.91 -6.42 8.13
C PRO A 124 0.32 -6.59 6.72
N ALA A 125 1.05 -6.17 5.69
CA ALA A 125 0.69 -6.32 4.28
C ALA A 125 0.49 -7.79 3.85
N MET A 126 1.12 -8.75 4.55
CA MET A 126 1.01 -10.19 4.25
C MET A 126 -0.41 -10.73 4.42
N GLN A 127 -1.32 -9.97 5.03
CA GLN A 127 -2.73 -10.32 5.13
C GLN A 127 -3.47 -10.20 3.79
N TYR A 128 -2.84 -9.67 2.74
CA TYR A 128 -3.46 -9.48 1.41
C TYR A 128 -4.15 -10.75 0.86
N ALA A 129 -3.45 -11.90 0.87
CA ALA A 129 -4.02 -13.16 0.38
C ALA A 129 -5.05 -13.79 1.34
N ASP A 130 -5.00 -13.39 2.61
CA ASP A 130 -5.90 -13.83 3.68
C ASP A 130 -7.21 -13.03 3.72
N LEU A 131 -7.39 -12.03 2.84
CA LEU A 131 -8.62 -11.24 2.75
C LEU A 131 -9.83 -12.13 2.37
N PRO A 132 -10.85 -12.23 3.24
CA PRO A 132 -11.95 -13.16 3.03
C PRO A 132 -12.85 -12.75 1.86
N PHE A 133 -13.07 -13.70 0.95
CA PHE A 133 -13.87 -13.62 -0.27
C PHE A 133 -13.46 -12.47 -1.21
N TYR A 134 -12.31 -11.85 -0.98
CA TYR A 134 -11.85 -10.70 -1.76
C TYR A 134 -11.46 -11.10 -3.19
N PHE A 135 -10.90 -12.30 -3.38
CA PHE A 135 -10.62 -12.87 -4.69
C PHE A 135 -11.76 -13.80 -5.12
N SER A 136 -12.06 -13.79 -6.41
CA SER A 136 -13.08 -14.62 -7.04
C SER A 136 -12.70 -16.11 -7.05
N GLY A 137 -11.40 -16.43 -7.04
CA GLY A 137 -10.86 -17.79 -6.99
C GLY A 137 -9.34 -17.86 -7.17
N ARG A 138 -8.83 -19.08 -7.34
CA ARG A 138 -7.40 -19.40 -7.53
C ARG A 138 -6.74 -18.61 -8.66
N ASP A 139 -7.36 -18.57 -9.83
CA ASP A 139 -6.76 -17.95 -11.02
C ASP A 139 -6.50 -16.46 -10.83
N GLU A 140 -7.49 -15.72 -10.31
CA GLU A 140 -7.32 -14.30 -10.00
C GLU A 140 -6.27 -14.09 -8.92
N LEU A 141 -6.33 -14.87 -7.84
CA LEU A 141 -5.38 -14.77 -6.75
C LEU A 141 -3.94 -15.04 -7.21
N TYR A 142 -3.70 -16.11 -7.97
CA TYR A 142 -2.37 -16.42 -8.50
C TYR A 142 -1.88 -15.31 -9.44
N ALA A 143 -2.76 -14.79 -10.31
CA ALA A 143 -2.40 -13.67 -11.18
C ALA A 143 -1.96 -12.43 -10.37
N MET A 144 -2.57 -12.18 -9.21
CA MET A 144 -2.15 -11.09 -8.33
C MET A 144 -0.84 -11.39 -7.60
N LEU A 145 -0.68 -12.60 -7.04
CA LEU A 145 0.52 -13.01 -6.29
C LEU A 145 1.76 -13.23 -7.17
N ASP A 146 1.57 -13.59 -8.44
CA ASP A 146 2.67 -13.77 -9.40
C ASP A 146 2.94 -12.49 -10.21
N GLY A 147 2.03 -11.51 -10.13
CA GLY A 147 2.13 -10.23 -10.80
C GLY A 147 2.68 -9.11 -9.92
N GLU A 148 2.41 -7.88 -10.34
CA GLU A 148 2.88 -6.66 -9.67
C GLU A 148 2.44 -6.55 -8.19
N PRO A 149 1.19 -6.91 -7.79
CA PRO A 149 0.82 -6.91 -6.36
C PRO A 149 1.69 -7.86 -5.52
N GLY A 150 2.00 -9.05 -6.03
CA GLY A 150 2.86 -10.00 -5.36
C GLY A 150 4.31 -9.52 -5.22
N GLU A 151 4.87 -8.91 -6.26
CA GLU A 151 6.22 -8.32 -6.20
C GLU A 151 6.27 -7.14 -5.21
N LEU A 152 5.24 -6.28 -5.19
CA LEU A 152 5.10 -5.23 -4.18
C LEU A 152 5.06 -5.83 -2.77
N LEU A 153 4.31 -6.92 -2.57
CA LEU A 153 4.20 -7.60 -1.29
C LEU A 153 5.54 -8.22 -0.84
N LEU A 154 6.24 -8.93 -1.72
CA LEU A 154 7.57 -9.51 -1.44
C LEU A 154 8.61 -8.43 -1.12
N SER A 155 8.53 -7.26 -1.78
CA SER A 155 9.47 -6.16 -1.52
C SER A 155 9.40 -5.63 -0.08
N LYS A 156 8.22 -5.69 0.56
CA LYS A 156 8.00 -5.21 1.94
C LYS A 156 8.76 -6.05 2.97
N LEU A 157 9.18 -7.27 2.64
CA LEU A 157 10.02 -8.12 3.50
C LEU A 157 11.39 -7.53 3.78
N GLY A 158 11.87 -6.61 2.92
CA GLY A 158 13.14 -5.91 3.17
C GLY A 158 13.15 -5.15 4.49
N ARG A 159 11.99 -4.74 5.01
CA ARG A 159 11.83 -4.04 6.30
C ARG A 159 12.16 -4.92 7.51
N ILE A 160 12.18 -6.23 7.32
CA ILE A 160 12.48 -7.22 8.35
C ILE A 160 13.69 -8.08 7.93
N ASP A 161 14.64 -7.53 7.18
CA ASP A 161 15.89 -8.21 6.81
C ASP A 161 15.72 -9.53 6.05
N LEU A 162 14.63 -9.66 5.28
CA LEU A 162 14.37 -10.81 4.41
C LEU A 162 14.32 -10.40 2.94
N VAL A 163 14.60 -11.37 2.07
CA VAL A 163 14.44 -11.29 0.62
C VAL A 163 13.33 -12.26 0.22
N GLY A 164 12.22 -11.74 -0.29
CA GLY A 164 11.13 -12.55 -0.83
C GLY A 164 11.49 -13.18 -2.18
N LEU A 165 11.28 -14.48 -2.33
CA LEU A 165 11.58 -15.23 -3.55
C LEU A 165 10.31 -15.48 -4.39
N THR A 166 9.27 -16.01 -3.76
CA THR A 166 7.96 -16.33 -4.37
C THR A 166 6.92 -16.70 -3.31
N PHE A 167 5.69 -16.99 -3.73
CA PHE A 167 4.61 -17.53 -2.90
C PHE A 167 4.28 -18.96 -3.34
N TRP A 168 4.35 -19.90 -2.40
CA TRP A 168 3.84 -21.27 -2.56
C TRP A 168 2.50 -21.43 -1.86
N GLU A 169 1.72 -22.40 -2.29
CA GLU A 169 0.38 -22.68 -1.80
C GLU A 169 0.39 -23.62 -0.60
N ASN A 170 -0.39 -23.27 0.43
CA ASN A 170 -0.88 -24.28 1.35
C ASN A 170 -2.28 -24.75 0.93
N GLY A 171 -3.11 -23.78 0.52
CA GLY A 171 -4.42 -24.00 -0.06
C GLY A 171 -5.43 -22.95 0.38
N PHE A 172 -6.65 -23.06 -0.14
CA PHE A 172 -7.78 -22.31 0.38
C PHE A 172 -8.20 -22.87 1.75
N LYS A 173 -8.46 -21.96 2.69
CA LYS A 173 -8.92 -22.29 4.04
C LYS A 173 -10.38 -22.75 4.01
N GLN A 174 -10.68 -23.75 4.82
CA GLN A 174 -12.00 -24.36 5.01
C GLN A 174 -12.40 -24.22 6.47
N PHE A 175 -13.70 -24.21 6.77
CA PHE A 175 -14.18 -24.16 8.15
C PHE A 175 -14.39 -25.56 8.69
N THR A 176 -14.00 -25.81 9.93
CA THR A 176 -14.40 -27.02 10.66
C THR A 176 -15.08 -26.64 11.99
N ALA A 177 -16.05 -27.45 12.40
CA ALA A 177 -16.72 -27.31 13.68
C ALA A 177 -17.36 -28.65 14.10
N ASN A 178 -17.86 -28.70 15.34
CA ASN A 178 -18.71 -29.80 15.82
C ASN A 178 -20.22 -29.58 15.59
N THR A 179 -20.59 -28.51 14.88
CA THR A 179 -21.93 -28.20 14.37
C THR A 179 -21.85 -27.80 12.90
N PRO A 180 -22.92 -27.98 12.09
CA PRO A 180 -22.91 -27.54 10.68
C PRO A 180 -22.72 -26.02 10.53
N ILE A 181 -21.93 -25.60 9.54
CA ILE A 181 -21.73 -24.19 9.17
C ILE A 181 -22.16 -23.98 7.73
N ARG A 182 -23.27 -23.28 7.50
CA ARG A 182 -23.84 -23.02 6.17
C ARG A 182 -24.08 -21.53 5.91
N ARG A 183 -24.25 -20.74 6.97
CA ARG A 183 -24.48 -19.30 6.91
C ARG A 183 -23.70 -18.58 8.04
N PRO A 184 -23.47 -17.26 7.93
CA PRO A 184 -22.75 -16.49 8.93
C PRO A 184 -23.24 -16.70 10.37
N GLU A 185 -24.56 -16.79 10.56
CA GLU A 185 -25.19 -16.91 11.87
C GLU A 185 -24.86 -18.21 12.60
N ASP A 186 -24.42 -19.25 11.89
CA ASP A 186 -24.05 -20.52 12.48
C ASP A 186 -22.74 -20.43 13.30
N PHE A 187 -21.97 -19.35 13.12
CA PHE A 187 -20.81 -19.02 13.97
C PHE A 187 -21.18 -18.37 15.30
N ALA A 188 -22.43 -17.95 15.49
CA ALA A 188 -22.84 -17.23 16.69
C ALA A 188 -22.53 -18.08 17.94
N ARG A 189 -21.76 -17.49 18.87
CA ARG A 189 -21.34 -18.11 20.15
C ARG A 189 -20.32 -19.24 20.03
N LEU A 190 -19.82 -19.58 18.83
CA LEU A 190 -18.71 -20.52 18.70
C LEU A 190 -17.39 -19.85 19.11
N ARG A 191 -16.54 -20.59 19.82
CA ARG A 191 -15.14 -20.23 20.04
C ARG A 191 -14.32 -20.81 18.91
N ILE A 192 -13.79 -19.98 18.03
CA ILE A 192 -13.05 -20.43 16.86
C ILE A 192 -11.57 -20.23 17.10
N ARG A 193 -10.77 -21.29 16.96
CA ARG A 193 -9.32 -21.16 16.96
C ARG A 193 -8.88 -20.34 15.75
N THR A 194 -8.02 -19.37 15.98
CA THR A 194 -7.40 -18.56 14.92
C THR A 194 -5.88 -18.62 14.98
N MET A 195 -5.24 -18.28 13.86
CA MET A 195 -3.84 -17.87 13.87
C MET A 195 -3.70 -16.49 14.55
N LYS A 196 -2.48 -16.14 14.98
CA LYS A 196 -2.16 -14.80 15.50
C LYS A 196 -2.20 -13.75 14.36
N SER A 197 -3.40 -13.37 13.94
CA SER A 197 -3.65 -12.37 12.91
C SER A 197 -4.86 -11.51 13.33
N PRO A 198 -4.72 -10.19 13.43
CA PRO A 198 -5.84 -9.29 13.70
C PRO A 198 -6.95 -9.39 12.64
N LEU A 199 -6.61 -9.59 11.37
CA LEU A 199 -7.59 -9.76 10.29
C LEU A 199 -8.43 -11.02 10.46
N ILE A 200 -7.80 -12.16 10.78
CA ILE A 200 -8.52 -13.42 11.00
C ILE A 200 -9.36 -13.35 12.28
N ALA A 201 -8.86 -12.69 13.33
CA ALA A 201 -9.67 -12.44 14.53
C ALA A 201 -10.93 -11.63 14.18
N ASP A 202 -10.78 -10.57 13.38
CA ASP A 202 -11.91 -9.74 12.95
C ASP A 202 -12.87 -10.48 12.02
N GLN A 203 -12.34 -11.38 11.18
CA GLN A 203 -13.14 -12.26 10.33
C GLN A 203 -14.17 -13.03 11.15
N PHE A 204 -13.74 -13.75 12.18
CA PHE A 204 -14.67 -14.52 13.01
C PHE A 204 -15.50 -13.65 13.94
N ALA A 205 -14.96 -12.54 14.44
CA ALA A 205 -15.74 -11.59 15.22
C ALA A 205 -16.91 -10.99 14.39
N SER A 206 -16.70 -10.72 13.10
CA SER A 206 -17.75 -10.22 12.19
C SER A 206 -18.88 -11.22 11.96
N LEU A 207 -18.61 -12.52 12.17
CA LEU A 207 -19.58 -13.61 12.11
C LEU A 207 -20.25 -13.91 13.47
N GLY A 208 -19.92 -13.15 14.52
CA GLY A 208 -20.46 -13.37 15.88
C GLY A 208 -19.80 -14.52 16.66
N ALA A 209 -18.67 -15.03 16.19
CA ALA A 209 -17.82 -15.98 16.92
C ALA A 209 -16.84 -15.28 17.87
N THR A 210 -16.31 -16.03 18.82
CA THR A 210 -15.20 -15.61 19.69
C THR A 210 -13.89 -16.18 19.15
N PRO A 211 -13.02 -15.38 18.52
CA PRO A 211 -11.72 -15.86 18.04
C PRO A 211 -10.76 -16.10 19.21
N ILE A 212 -10.09 -17.26 19.23
CA ILE A 212 -9.08 -17.62 20.24
C ILE A 212 -7.76 -17.94 19.54
N PRO A 213 -6.71 -17.10 19.68
CA PRO A 213 -5.43 -17.35 19.03
C PRO A 213 -4.70 -18.52 19.73
N ILE A 214 -4.52 -19.63 19.01
CA ILE A 214 -3.83 -20.84 19.52
C ILE A 214 -2.77 -21.26 18.52
N ASP A 215 -1.60 -21.68 19.01
CA ASP A 215 -0.53 -22.15 18.13
C ASP A 215 -0.93 -23.38 17.30
N PHE A 216 -0.35 -23.51 16.11
CA PHE A 216 -0.71 -24.55 15.15
C PHE A 216 -0.57 -25.97 15.73
N HIS A 217 0.55 -26.29 16.37
CA HIS A 217 0.76 -27.63 16.95
C HIS A 217 -0.07 -27.89 18.21
N ALA A 218 -0.55 -26.83 18.88
CA ALA A 218 -1.45 -26.94 20.03
C ALA A 218 -2.94 -27.09 19.65
N THR A 219 -3.28 -26.89 18.37
CA THR A 219 -4.68 -26.79 17.91
C THR A 219 -5.44 -28.11 18.06
N TYR A 220 -4.82 -29.25 17.77
CA TYR A 220 -5.48 -30.55 17.90
C TYR A 220 -5.97 -30.79 19.34
N GLN A 221 -5.10 -30.56 20.31
CA GLN A 221 -5.43 -30.76 21.72
C GLN A 221 -6.52 -29.79 22.18
N ALA A 222 -6.48 -28.53 21.73
CA ALA A 222 -7.52 -27.55 22.06
C ALA A 222 -8.90 -27.90 21.48
N LEU A 223 -8.97 -28.45 20.26
CA LEU A 223 -10.22 -28.96 19.67
C LEU A 223 -10.71 -30.21 20.42
N LYS A 224 -9.80 -31.15 20.72
CA LYS A 224 -10.11 -32.39 21.43
C LYS A 224 -10.69 -32.14 22.82
N ASP A 225 -10.11 -31.19 23.55
CA ASP A 225 -10.52 -30.84 24.91
C ASP A 225 -11.74 -29.91 24.94
N GLY A 226 -12.24 -29.46 23.78
CA GLY A 226 -13.35 -28.51 23.69
C GLY A 226 -12.99 -27.12 24.23
N ALA A 227 -11.71 -26.74 24.21
CA ALA A 227 -11.29 -25.36 24.52
C ALA A 227 -11.75 -24.38 23.42
N VAL A 228 -11.88 -24.89 22.19
CA VAL A 228 -12.46 -24.23 21.01
C VAL A 228 -13.43 -25.20 20.33
N ASP A 229 -14.42 -24.65 19.62
CA ASP A 229 -15.52 -25.39 19.00
C ASP A 229 -15.26 -25.69 17.51
N GLY A 230 -14.33 -24.95 16.89
CA GLY A 230 -13.97 -25.06 15.48
C GLY A 230 -12.71 -24.30 15.12
N GLU A 231 -12.31 -24.38 13.85
CA GLU A 231 -11.13 -23.71 13.30
C GLU A 231 -11.26 -23.42 11.78
N GLU A 232 -10.26 -22.75 11.22
CA GLU A 232 -10.04 -22.68 9.78
C GLU A 232 -8.64 -23.15 9.38
N ASN A 233 -8.55 -23.99 8.35
CA ASN A 233 -7.29 -24.36 7.72
C ASN A 233 -7.46 -24.90 6.30
N PRO A 234 -6.39 -24.92 5.49
CA PRO A 234 -6.36 -25.72 4.27
C PRO A 234 -6.48 -27.22 4.55
N LEU A 235 -6.96 -27.97 3.57
CA LEU A 235 -7.23 -29.41 3.70
C LEU A 235 -6.00 -30.23 4.12
N VAL A 236 -4.82 -29.86 3.61
CA VAL A 236 -3.55 -30.51 3.97
C VAL A 236 -3.25 -30.39 5.46
N ALA A 237 -3.56 -29.26 6.09
CA ALA A 237 -3.37 -29.06 7.52
C ALA A 237 -4.44 -29.80 8.34
N ILE A 238 -5.70 -29.78 7.90
CA ILE A 238 -6.80 -30.53 8.54
C ILE A 238 -6.50 -32.03 8.61
N VAL A 239 -5.91 -32.59 7.54
CA VAL A 239 -5.50 -33.99 7.49
C VAL A 239 -4.20 -34.22 8.25
N GLY A 240 -3.15 -33.45 7.95
CA GLY A 240 -1.80 -33.65 8.51
C GLY A 240 -1.76 -33.52 10.03
N MET A 241 -2.53 -32.59 10.58
CA MET A 241 -2.64 -32.39 12.03
C MET A 241 -3.78 -33.17 12.68
N ARG A 242 -4.49 -33.99 11.90
CA ARG A 242 -5.60 -34.84 12.36
C ARG A 242 -6.78 -34.08 12.96
N PHE A 243 -7.02 -32.83 12.57
CA PHE A 243 -8.17 -32.05 13.07
C PHE A 243 -9.51 -32.73 12.71
N HIS A 244 -9.58 -33.40 11.56
CA HIS A 244 -10.73 -34.19 11.14
C HIS A 244 -11.09 -35.36 12.08
N GLU A 245 -10.20 -35.82 12.96
CA GLU A 245 -10.53 -36.85 13.97
C GLU A 245 -11.33 -36.29 15.15
N VAL A 246 -11.31 -34.96 15.35
CA VAL A 246 -11.91 -34.26 16.50
C VAL A 246 -12.92 -33.18 16.07
N GLN A 247 -13.30 -33.16 14.79
CA GLN A 247 -14.26 -32.23 14.19
C GLN A 247 -15.28 -33.00 13.36
N LYS A 248 -16.57 -32.76 13.59
CA LYS A 248 -17.67 -33.53 12.96
C LYS A 248 -18.10 -33.00 11.59
N HIS A 249 -17.90 -31.72 11.33
CA HIS A 249 -18.32 -31.05 10.10
C HIS A 249 -17.15 -30.30 9.46
N LEU A 250 -17.07 -30.37 8.13
CA LEU A 250 -16.19 -29.56 7.28
C LEU A 250 -17.06 -28.79 6.28
N THR A 251 -16.88 -27.47 6.22
CA THR A 251 -17.48 -26.63 5.17
C THR A 251 -16.39 -26.17 4.21
N LEU A 252 -16.47 -26.66 2.96
CA LEU A 252 -15.68 -26.21 1.83
C LEU A 252 -16.12 -24.79 1.44
N SER A 253 -15.55 -23.83 2.14
CA SER A 253 -15.89 -22.41 2.05
C SER A 253 -15.02 -21.66 1.06
N ASN A 254 -13.77 -22.10 0.88
CA ASN A 254 -12.76 -21.39 0.09
C ASN A 254 -12.76 -19.88 0.36
N HIS A 255 -12.89 -19.51 1.63
CA HIS A 255 -13.16 -18.13 2.01
C HIS A 255 -11.90 -17.26 1.94
N ALA A 256 -10.71 -17.81 2.23
CA ALA A 256 -9.46 -17.07 2.14
C ALA A 256 -8.30 -18.02 1.82
N TYR A 257 -7.20 -17.48 1.31
CA TYR A 257 -6.05 -18.27 0.87
C TYR A 257 -4.88 -18.17 1.83
N LEU A 258 -4.34 -19.32 2.22
CA LEU A 258 -3.13 -19.38 3.01
C LEU A 258 -1.93 -19.67 2.10
N ALA A 259 -1.12 -18.65 1.84
CA ALA A 259 0.15 -18.80 1.14
C ALA A 259 1.29 -19.04 2.12
N TYR A 260 2.39 -19.61 1.61
CA TYR A 260 3.69 -19.57 2.24
C TYR A 260 4.58 -18.62 1.47
N VAL A 261 5.20 -17.71 2.19
CA VAL A 261 6.19 -16.81 1.62
C VAL A 261 7.53 -17.52 1.68
N PHE A 262 8.05 -17.87 0.51
CA PHE A 262 9.40 -18.40 0.41
C PHE A 262 10.37 -17.24 0.44
N SER A 263 11.20 -17.17 1.49
CA SER A 263 12.15 -16.08 1.69
C SER A 263 13.52 -16.56 2.10
N ALA A 264 14.52 -15.72 1.84
CA ALA A 264 15.89 -15.90 2.29
C ALA A 264 16.25 -14.83 3.32
N SER A 265 17.13 -15.17 4.26
CA SER A 265 17.80 -14.17 5.10
C SER A 265 18.56 -13.19 4.22
N ARG A 266 18.30 -11.88 4.33
CA ARG A 266 19.05 -10.87 3.58
C ARG A 266 20.55 -10.97 3.83
N LYS A 267 20.94 -11.14 5.10
CA LYS A 267 22.35 -11.24 5.51
C LYS A 267 23.06 -12.40 4.84
N VAL A 268 22.43 -13.56 4.75
CA VAL A 268 23.02 -14.73 4.06
C VAL A 268 22.98 -14.53 2.56
N TYR A 269 21.81 -14.15 2.02
CA TYR A 269 21.57 -14.04 0.59
C TYR A 269 22.54 -13.05 -0.07
N GLU A 270 22.85 -11.94 0.57
CA GLU A 270 23.79 -10.92 0.07
C GLU A 270 25.26 -11.38 0.09
N THR A 271 25.62 -12.43 0.83
CA THR A 271 26.97 -13.06 0.74
C THR A 271 27.14 -13.96 -0.48
N LEU A 272 26.04 -14.37 -1.11
CA LEU A 272 26.07 -15.25 -2.27
C LEU A 272 26.44 -14.45 -3.54
N SER A 273 27.14 -15.10 -4.46
CA SER A 273 27.44 -14.49 -5.76
C SER A 273 26.15 -14.15 -6.52
N PRO A 274 26.15 -13.16 -7.44
CA PRO A 274 24.99 -12.85 -8.28
C PRO A 274 24.42 -14.09 -9.00
N GLU A 275 25.29 -14.99 -9.48
CA GLU A 275 24.90 -16.25 -10.11
C GLU A 275 24.14 -17.16 -9.14
N MET A 276 24.63 -17.35 -7.91
CA MET A 276 23.99 -18.19 -6.90
C MET A 276 22.64 -17.64 -6.45
N ARG A 277 22.55 -16.31 -6.29
CA ARG A 277 21.29 -15.61 -5.99
C ARG A 277 20.26 -15.84 -7.09
N GLU A 278 20.68 -15.75 -8.35
CA GLU A 278 19.79 -15.97 -9.48
C GLU A 278 19.31 -17.42 -9.59
N ILE A 279 20.20 -18.41 -9.36
CA ILE A 279 19.82 -19.83 -9.29
C ILE A 279 18.73 -20.06 -8.24
N ILE A 280 18.90 -19.53 -7.02
CA ILE A 280 17.92 -19.64 -5.94
C ILE A 280 16.58 -19.01 -6.37
N ARG A 281 16.62 -17.76 -6.84
CA ARG A 281 15.42 -16.99 -7.18
C ARG A 281 14.63 -17.63 -8.33
N GLN A 282 15.31 -18.02 -9.41
CA GLN A 282 14.68 -18.66 -10.57
C GLN A 282 14.10 -20.02 -10.20
N THR A 283 14.87 -20.85 -9.50
CA THR A 283 14.42 -22.21 -9.13
C THR A 283 13.19 -22.17 -8.22
N ALA A 284 13.15 -21.24 -7.26
CA ALA A 284 11.99 -21.05 -6.40
C ALA A 284 10.73 -20.67 -7.21
N ARG A 285 10.86 -19.70 -8.13
CA ARG A 285 9.75 -19.21 -8.98
C ARG A 285 9.25 -20.27 -9.97
N GLU A 286 10.16 -21.03 -10.59
CA GLU A 286 9.78 -22.10 -11.51
C GLU A 286 9.00 -23.23 -10.81
N LEU A 287 9.40 -23.55 -9.57
CA LEU A 287 8.73 -24.58 -8.79
C LEU A 287 7.37 -24.16 -8.25
N THR A 288 7.04 -22.88 -8.23
CA THR A 288 5.73 -22.38 -7.80
C THR A 288 4.57 -23.05 -8.56
N LEU A 289 4.70 -23.23 -9.88
CA LEU A 289 3.66 -23.89 -10.67
C LEU A 289 3.52 -25.38 -10.30
N TRP A 290 4.65 -26.07 -10.17
CA TRP A 290 4.67 -27.49 -9.80
C TRP A 290 4.08 -27.71 -8.41
N GLU A 291 4.48 -26.87 -7.45
CA GLU A 291 3.99 -26.94 -6.08
C GLU A 291 2.47 -26.76 -6.03
N ARG A 292 1.92 -25.72 -6.67
CA ARG A 292 0.47 -25.49 -6.72
C ARG A 292 -0.30 -26.63 -7.37
N GLN A 293 0.24 -27.21 -8.45
CA GLN A 293 -0.35 -28.38 -9.11
C GLN A 293 -0.36 -29.59 -8.19
N GLU A 294 0.73 -29.82 -7.46
CA GLU A 294 0.84 -30.94 -6.52
C GLU A 294 -0.07 -30.75 -5.30
N THR A 295 -0.20 -29.51 -4.81
CA THR A 295 -1.18 -29.15 -3.76
C THR A 295 -2.61 -29.44 -4.23
N ALA A 296 -3.01 -28.94 -5.40
CA ALA A 296 -4.34 -29.18 -5.97
C ALA A 296 -4.61 -30.68 -6.22
N ARG A 297 -3.62 -31.44 -6.71
CA ARG A 297 -3.74 -32.89 -6.92
C ARG A 297 -4.07 -33.63 -5.62
N ARG A 298 -3.45 -33.24 -4.50
CA ARG A 298 -3.61 -33.90 -3.20
C ARG A 298 -4.90 -33.52 -2.46
N GLU A 299 -5.49 -32.36 -2.74
CA GLU A 299 -6.73 -31.91 -2.09
C GLU A 299 -7.90 -32.89 -2.28
N ALA A 300 -8.02 -33.52 -3.44
CA ALA A 300 -9.04 -34.53 -3.71
C ALA A 300 -8.92 -35.73 -2.75
N ASP A 301 -7.70 -36.22 -2.55
CA ASP A 301 -7.40 -37.32 -1.63
C ASP A 301 -7.70 -36.93 -0.18
N PHE A 302 -7.39 -35.68 0.20
CA PHE A 302 -7.70 -35.16 1.54
C PHE A 302 -9.21 -35.12 1.81
N ILE A 303 -10.02 -34.66 0.86
CA ILE A 303 -11.50 -34.67 1.02
C ILE A 303 -12.01 -36.11 1.17
N ALA A 304 -11.51 -37.05 0.37
CA ALA A 304 -11.89 -38.45 0.45
C ALA A 304 -11.55 -39.04 1.83
N ARG A 305 -10.35 -38.76 2.35
CA ARG A 305 -9.92 -39.20 3.68
C ARG A 305 -10.76 -38.59 4.80
N ILE A 306 -11.08 -37.30 4.71
CA ILE A 306 -11.94 -36.62 5.70
C ILE A 306 -13.33 -37.26 5.74
N ARG A 307 -13.95 -37.54 4.58
CA ARG A 307 -15.23 -38.25 4.52
C ARG A 307 -15.15 -39.67 5.08
N ALA A 308 -14.07 -40.40 4.77
CA ALA A 308 -13.86 -41.75 5.28
C ALA A 308 -13.72 -41.79 6.81
N ALA A 309 -13.26 -40.70 7.44
CA ALA A 309 -13.23 -40.55 8.89
C ALA A 309 -14.60 -40.24 9.52
N GLY A 310 -15.67 -40.18 8.73
CA GLY A 310 -17.04 -39.93 9.20
C GLY A 310 -17.42 -38.46 9.33
N VAL A 311 -16.59 -37.54 8.81
CA VAL A 311 -16.88 -36.10 8.82
C VAL A 311 -17.90 -35.75 7.74
N GLU A 312 -18.94 -34.99 8.10
CA GLU A 312 -19.89 -34.45 7.12
C GLU A 312 -19.26 -33.28 6.36
N VAL A 313 -19.13 -33.41 5.05
CA VAL A 313 -18.53 -32.38 4.19
C VAL A 313 -19.62 -31.63 3.42
N HIS A 314 -19.77 -30.33 3.69
CA HIS A 314 -20.66 -29.42 2.99
C HIS A 314 -19.87 -28.51 2.04
N THR A 315 -20.39 -28.26 0.84
CA THR A 315 -19.84 -27.24 -0.08
C THR A 315 -20.80 -26.07 -0.13
N LEU A 316 -20.30 -24.84 0.09
CA LEU A 316 -21.15 -23.66 0.00
C LEU A 316 -21.76 -23.54 -1.39
N SER A 317 -23.08 -23.36 -1.43
CA SER A 317 -23.77 -22.89 -2.63
C SER A 317 -23.35 -21.45 -2.98
N ALA A 318 -23.68 -21.02 -4.20
CA ALA A 318 -23.39 -19.65 -4.64
C ALA A 318 -24.05 -18.59 -3.74
N ASP A 319 -25.26 -18.86 -3.24
CA ASP A 319 -25.99 -17.94 -2.36
C ASP A 319 -25.41 -17.91 -0.95
N GLU A 320 -25.05 -19.07 -0.39
CA GLU A 320 -24.36 -19.14 0.91
C GLU A 320 -23.02 -18.41 0.84
N ARG A 321 -22.21 -18.68 -0.20
CA ARG A 321 -20.94 -17.97 -0.43
C ARG A 321 -21.14 -16.46 -0.54
N ARG A 322 -22.17 -16.02 -1.26
CA ARG A 322 -22.51 -14.59 -1.40
C ARG A 322 -22.88 -13.96 -0.06
N HIS A 323 -23.64 -14.67 0.77
CA HIS A 323 -24.01 -14.20 2.10
C HIS A 323 -22.77 -14.02 2.99
N PHE A 324 -21.86 -15.00 3.03
CA PHE A 324 -20.58 -14.83 3.73
C PHE A 324 -19.75 -13.67 3.20
N ALA A 325 -19.60 -13.55 1.88
CA ALA A 325 -18.86 -12.47 1.25
C ALA A 325 -19.45 -11.10 1.59
N GLN A 326 -20.77 -10.96 1.69
CA GLN A 326 -21.44 -9.71 2.07
C GLN A 326 -21.16 -9.31 3.52
N VAL A 327 -21.21 -10.26 4.46
CA VAL A 327 -20.92 -9.98 5.88
C VAL A 327 -19.45 -9.61 6.08
N MET A 328 -18.54 -10.26 5.35
CA MET A 328 -17.09 -10.05 5.46
C MET A 328 -16.52 -8.93 4.57
N ALA A 329 -17.28 -8.42 3.59
CA ALA A 329 -16.82 -7.38 2.67
C ALA A 329 -16.16 -6.16 3.35
N PRO A 330 -16.63 -5.67 4.51
CA PRO A 330 -16.01 -4.52 5.19
C PRO A 330 -14.56 -4.76 5.67
N ILE A 331 -14.11 -6.02 5.76
CA ILE A 331 -12.78 -6.34 6.30
C ILE A 331 -11.66 -5.78 5.41
N ALA A 332 -11.80 -5.86 4.08
CA ALA A 332 -10.79 -5.32 3.16
C ALA A 332 -10.59 -3.81 3.34
N ASP A 333 -11.68 -3.08 3.58
CA ASP A 333 -11.63 -1.64 3.84
C ASP A 333 -11.01 -1.34 5.21
N LYS A 334 -11.43 -2.08 6.23
CA LYS A 334 -10.97 -1.91 7.62
C LYS A 334 -9.46 -2.10 7.74
N PHE A 335 -8.91 -3.09 7.05
CA PHE A 335 -7.49 -3.41 7.08
C PHE A 335 -6.69 -2.72 5.96
N GLY A 336 -7.24 -1.70 5.31
CA GLY A 336 -6.60 -1.03 4.18
C GLY A 336 -5.22 -0.40 4.49
N PHE A 337 -4.99 0.06 5.73
CA PHE A 337 -3.66 0.58 6.14
C PHE A 337 -2.67 -0.54 6.38
N GLU A 338 -3.11 -1.61 7.03
CA GLU A 338 -2.32 -2.77 7.36
C GLU A 338 -1.91 -3.51 6.09
N VAL A 339 -2.86 -3.74 5.18
CA VAL A 339 -2.63 -4.35 3.87
C VAL A 339 -1.81 -3.41 2.99
N GLY A 340 -2.22 -2.14 2.90
CA GLY A 340 -1.61 -1.11 2.06
C GLY A 340 -2.51 -0.75 0.88
N TYR A 341 -2.84 0.54 0.75
CA TYR A 341 -3.64 1.04 -0.38
C TYR A 341 -2.91 0.96 -1.71
N ASP A 342 -1.58 0.91 -1.73
CA ASP A 342 -0.78 0.61 -2.92
C ASP A 342 -1.15 -0.76 -3.52
N LEU A 343 -1.25 -1.79 -2.67
CA LEU A 343 -1.65 -3.13 -3.09
C LEU A 343 -3.12 -3.20 -3.51
N LEU A 344 -4.02 -2.63 -2.70
CA LEU A 344 -5.45 -2.65 -3.00
C LEU A 344 -5.77 -1.87 -4.28
N ALA A 345 -5.20 -0.67 -4.45
CA ALA A 345 -5.36 0.13 -5.65
C ALA A 345 -4.82 -0.60 -6.89
N LYS A 346 -3.64 -1.23 -6.78
CA LYS A 346 -3.08 -2.01 -7.89
C LYS A 346 -3.95 -3.20 -8.27
N THR A 347 -4.54 -3.86 -7.28
CA THR A 347 -5.49 -4.95 -7.52
C THR A 347 -6.70 -4.46 -8.32
N GLU A 348 -7.31 -3.35 -7.89
CA GLU A 348 -8.46 -2.76 -8.58
C GLU A 348 -8.11 -2.23 -9.97
N GLU A 349 -6.90 -1.70 -10.17
CA GLU A 349 -6.39 -1.31 -11.49
C GLU A 349 -6.37 -2.51 -12.45
N LEU A 350 -5.80 -3.64 -12.01
CA LEU A 350 -5.70 -4.85 -12.83
C LEU A 350 -7.08 -5.44 -13.12
N ARG A 351 -7.99 -5.46 -12.14
CA ARG A 351 -9.39 -5.85 -12.31
C ARG A 351 -10.10 -4.97 -13.33
N PHE A 352 -9.91 -3.65 -13.24
CA PHE A 352 -10.50 -2.69 -14.18
C PHE A 352 -9.99 -2.94 -15.60
N ALA A 353 -8.68 -3.12 -15.78
CA ALA A 353 -8.09 -3.42 -17.08
C ALA A 353 -8.57 -4.77 -17.65
N GLN A 354 -8.75 -5.79 -16.80
CA GLN A 354 -9.28 -7.09 -17.21
C GLN A 354 -10.75 -7.00 -17.66
N ALA A 355 -11.60 -6.33 -16.89
CA ALA A 355 -13.01 -6.13 -17.22
C ALA A 355 -13.19 -5.35 -18.54
N ALA A 356 -12.30 -4.39 -18.82
CA ALA A 356 -12.28 -3.68 -20.10
C ALA A 356 -11.94 -4.60 -21.29
N ARG A 357 -11.08 -5.61 -21.09
CA ARG A 357 -10.68 -6.58 -22.12
C ARG A 357 -11.71 -7.69 -22.34
N SER A 358 -12.37 -8.16 -21.27
CA SER A 358 -13.30 -9.30 -21.34
C SER A 358 -14.67 -8.96 -21.96
N GLY A 359 -14.99 -7.68 -22.15
CA GLY A 359 -16.30 -7.25 -22.64
C GLY A 359 -17.45 -7.60 -21.69
N GLU A 360 -17.13 -7.98 -20.44
CA GLU A 360 -18.09 -8.43 -19.40
C GLU A 360 -19.05 -7.34 -18.90
N ALA A 361 -18.97 -6.12 -19.44
CA ALA A 361 -19.95 -5.08 -19.19
C ALA A 361 -21.28 -5.39 -19.91
N LYS A 362 -21.99 -6.44 -19.46
CA LYS A 362 -23.40 -6.70 -19.81
C LYS A 362 -24.37 -5.67 -19.20
N GLY A 363 -23.85 -4.69 -18.44
CA GLY A 363 -24.57 -3.53 -17.89
C GLY A 363 -23.92 -2.20 -18.27
N ARG A 364 -24.51 -1.07 -17.85
CA ARG A 364 -23.89 0.26 -18.05
C ARG A 364 -22.52 0.30 -17.37
N GLN A 365 -21.48 0.66 -18.13
CA GLN A 365 -20.14 0.83 -17.58
C GLN A 365 -20.18 1.86 -16.44
N PRO A 366 -19.51 1.58 -15.30
CA PRO A 366 -19.43 2.53 -14.21
C PRO A 366 -18.69 3.78 -14.65
N TRP A 367 -19.13 4.92 -14.14
CA TRP A 367 -18.31 6.13 -14.17
C TRP A 367 -17.11 5.96 -13.24
N VAL A 368 -16.03 6.65 -13.55
CA VAL A 368 -14.79 6.57 -12.79
C VAL A 368 -14.43 7.94 -12.24
N LEU A 369 -14.20 8.00 -10.93
CA LEU A 369 -13.36 9.00 -10.31
C LEU A 369 -11.96 8.40 -10.22
N ALA A 370 -10.99 9.04 -10.85
CA ALA A 370 -9.59 8.64 -10.73
C ALA A 370 -8.96 9.30 -9.50
N LEU A 371 -8.03 8.60 -8.84
CA LEU A 371 -7.23 9.13 -7.74
C LEU A 371 -5.75 8.96 -8.10
N ASP A 372 -5.04 10.09 -8.21
CA ASP A 372 -3.59 10.14 -8.29
C ASP A 372 -3.04 10.57 -6.92
N ALA A 373 -2.47 9.62 -6.16
CA ALA A 373 -1.97 9.89 -4.82
C ALA A 373 -0.72 9.08 -4.48
N ASP A 374 -0.01 9.49 -3.44
CA ASP A 374 1.05 8.69 -2.82
C ASP A 374 0.41 7.64 -1.90
N LEU A 375 0.47 6.38 -2.32
CA LEU A 375 -0.12 5.23 -1.62
C LEU A 375 0.92 4.30 -1.00
N SER A 376 2.21 4.45 -1.32
CA SER A 376 3.29 3.56 -0.88
C SER A 376 4.46 4.24 -0.17
N ALA A 377 4.71 5.52 -0.45
CA ALA A 377 5.87 6.26 0.06
C ALA A 377 5.52 7.04 1.33
N ARG A 378 6.16 8.20 1.54
CA ARG A 378 6.09 8.95 2.81
C ARG A 378 4.70 9.53 3.08
N GLY A 379 3.90 9.75 2.04
CA GLY A 379 2.53 10.25 2.12
C GLY A 379 1.45 9.17 2.09
N ALA A 380 1.82 7.88 2.22
CA ALA A 380 0.89 6.76 2.11
C ALA A 380 -0.33 6.89 3.06
N GLN A 381 -0.15 7.46 4.27
CA GLN A 381 -1.30 7.66 5.15
C GLN A 381 -2.25 8.76 4.67
N ALA A 382 -1.73 9.89 4.19
CA ALA A 382 -2.54 10.93 3.57
C ALA A 382 -3.27 10.41 2.32
N GLY A 383 -2.57 9.70 1.43
CA GLY A 383 -3.16 9.09 0.23
C GLY A 383 -4.25 8.08 0.57
N GLY A 384 -4.00 7.20 1.56
CA GLY A 384 -5.02 6.28 2.08
C GLY A 384 -6.20 7.00 2.72
N ALA A 385 -5.99 8.12 3.42
CA ALA A 385 -7.09 8.92 3.96
C ALA A 385 -7.94 9.57 2.86
N ILE A 386 -7.32 10.09 1.79
CA ILE A 386 -8.01 10.61 0.61
C ILE A 386 -8.81 9.50 -0.07
N TYR A 387 -8.22 8.31 -0.26
CA TYR A 387 -8.90 7.12 -0.79
C TYR A 387 -10.17 6.80 0.02
N ARG A 388 -10.04 6.70 1.35
CA ARG A 388 -11.18 6.40 2.24
C ARG A 388 -12.30 7.42 2.16
N GLY A 389 -11.95 8.71 2.15
CA GLY A 389 -12.92 9.80 2.04
C GLY A 389 -13.68 9.76 0.72
N ALA A 390 -12.96 9.55 -0.39
CA ALA A 390 -13.53 9.40 -1.71
C ALA A 390 -14.44 8.17 -1.79
N GLN A 391 -13.99 7.01 -1.30
CA GLN A 391 -14.77 5.77 -1.32
C GLN A 391 -16.06 5.89 -0.51
N MET A 392 -16.02 6.50 0.67
CA MET A 392 -17.23 6.73 1.47
C MET A 392 -18.25 7.62 0.73
N ALA A 393 -17.78 8.68 0.06
CA ALA A 393 -18.68 9.54 -0.73
C ALA A 393 -19.26 8.80 -1.93
N ILE A 394 -18.45 7.99 -2.62
CA ILE A 394 -18.88 7.14 -3.75
C ILE A 394 -19.99 6.18 -3.30
N ASP A 395 -19.83 5.53 -2.15
CA ASP A 395 -20.84 4.61 -1.63
C ASP A 395 -22.16 5.33 -1.30
N ASP A 396 -22.08 6.53 -0.72
CA ASP A 396 -23.24 7.39 -0.48
C ASP A 396 -23.97 7.79 -1.77
N ILE A 397 -23.22 8.04 -2.85
CA ILE A 397 -23.75 8.36 -4.17
C ILE A 397 -24.39 7.11 -4.81
N ASN A 398 -23.71 5.98 -4.74
CA ASN A 398 -24.18 4.72 -5.32
C ASN A 398 -25.44 4.20 -4.63
N ARG A 399 -25.55 4.34 -3.30
CA ARG A 399 -26.79 4.05 -2.57
C ARG A 399 -27.99 4.90 -3.01
N LYS A 400 -27.75 6.03 -3.67
CA LYS A 400 -28.76 6.92 -4.26
C LYS A 400 -28.96 6.71 -5.76
N GLY A 401 -28.42 5.63 -6.33
CA GLY A 401 -28.57 5.28 -7.75
C GLY A 401 -27.40 5.71 -8.65
N GLY A 402 -26.31 6.22 -8.08
CA GLY A 402 -25.11 6.58 -8.84
C GLY A 402 -25.21 7.94 -9.55
N LEU A 403 -24.44 8.11 -10.62
CA LEU A 403 -24.41 9.30 -11.46
C LEU A 403 -24.91 8.97 -12.86
N LEU A 404 -25.80 9.79 -13.41
CA LEU A 404 -26.34 9.63 -14.76
C LEU A 404 -26.86 8.20 -15.04
N GLY A 405 -27.43 7.55 -14.02
CA GLY A 405 -27.97 6.18 -14.10
C GLY A 405 -26.93 5.07 -14.15
N ALA A 406 -25.68 5.31 -13.73
CA ALA A 406 -24.64 4.31 -13.58
C ALA A 406 -23.87 4.51 -12.26
N PRO A 407 -23.35 3.43 -11.64
CA PRO A 407 -22.54 3.56 -10.43
C PRO A 407 -21.22 4.30 -10.70
N LEU A 408 -20.72 4.99 -9.68
CA LEU A 408 -19.39 5.58 -9.65
C LEU A 408 -18.41 4.60 -9.01
N ARG A 409 -17.21 4.46 -9.56
CA ARG A 409 -16.10 3.68 -9.01
C ARG A 409 -14.87 4.54 -8.80
N LEU A 410 -14.07 4.20 -7.80
CA LEU A 410 -12.75 4.77 -7.58
C LEU A 410 -11.71 3.94 -8.35
N LEU A 411 -10.87 4.60 -9.14
CA LEU A 411 -9.68 3.99 -9.74
C LEU A 411 -8.45 4.77 -9.25
N ALA A 412 -7.73 4.18 -8.30
CA ALA A 412 -6.56 4.82 -7.71
C ALA A 412 -5.27 4.30 -8.34
N ARG A 413 -4.27 5.17 -8.49
CA ARG A 413 -2.91 4.80 -8.86
C ARG A 413 -1.93 5.49 -7.94
N ASP A 414 -0.86 4.77 -7.62
CA ASP A 414 0.23 5.28 -6.81
C ASP A 414 1.19 6.09 -7.68
N HIS A 415 1.47 7.32 -7.27
CA HIS A 415 2.56 8.10 -7.85
C HIS A 415 3.80 8.16 -6.94
N ALA A 416 3.74 7.66 -5.71
CA ALA A 416 4.87 7.57 -4.76
C ALA A 416 5.68 8.87 -4.63
N ALA A 417 4.99 10.02 -4.49
CA ALA A 417 5.58 11.36 -4.47
C ALA A 417 6.42 11.75 -5.71
N ASN A 418 6.29 11.04 -6.84
CA ASN A 418 7.05 11.26 -8.06
C ASN A 418 6.23 11.98 -9.15
N PRO A 419 6.62 13.21 -9.57
CA PRO A 419 5.88 13.96 -10.59
C PRO A 419 5.73 13.25 -11.94
N MET A 420 6.77 12.53 -12.40
CA MET A 420 6.69 11.80 -13.67
C MET A 420 5.72 10.62 -13.61
N ALA A 421 5.58 9.99 -12.44
CA ALA A 421 4.57 8.96 -12.23
C ALA A 421 3.16 9.55 -12.28
N GLY A 422 2.93 10.68 -11.60
CA GLY A 422 1.64 11.41 -11.63
C GLY A 422 1.23 11.78 -13.07
N ARG A 423 2.12 12.43 -13.81
CA ARG A 423 1.87 12.78 -15.23
C ARG A 423 1.50 11.58 -16.10
N ARG A 424 2.15 10.42 -15.91
CA ARG A 424 1.78 9.17 -16.61
C ARG A 424 0.42 8.64 -16.16
N ASN A 425 0.11 8.72 -14.87
CA ASN A 425 -1.20 8.34 -14.35
C ASN A 425 -2.30 9.23 -14.96
N LEU A 426 -2.07 10.54 -15.06
CA LEU A 426 -3.00 11.50 -15.64
C LEU A 426 -3.29 11.22 -17.13
N GLU A 427 -2.27 10.92 -17.93
CA GLU A 427 -2.44 10.51 -19.33
C GLU A 427 -3.28 9.24 -19.46
N LEU A 428 -3.00 8.24 -18.63
CA LEU A 428 -3.79 7.00 -18.59
C LEU A 428 -5.24 7.26 -18.20
N PHE A 429 -5.48 8.07 -17.16
CA PHE A 429 -6.83 8.41 -16.74
C PHE A 429 -7.59 9.17 -17.82
N ALA A 430 -6.92 10.09 -18.52
CA ALA A 430 -7.52 10.83 -19.61
C ALA A 430 -7.91 9.93 -20.79
N SER A 431 -7.16 8.84 -21.04
CA SER A 431 -7.46 7.88 -22.10
C SER A 431 -8.64 6.94 -21.78
N ILE A 432 -9.13 6.90 -20.53
CA ILE A 432 -10.28 6.08 -20.13
C ILE A 432 -11.57 6.92 -20.29
N PRO A 433 -12.48 6.59 -21.23
CA PRO A 433 -13.66 7.41 -21.52
C PRO A 433 -14.62 7.59 -20.34
N SER A 434 -14.68 6.62 -19.42
CA SER A 434 -15.54 6.67 -18.23
C SER A 434 -14.99 7.54 -17.09
N VAL A 435 -13.75 8.04 -17.18
CA VAL A 435 -13.17 8.93 -16.17
C VAL A 435 -13.80 10.33 -16.29
N LEU A 436 -14.51 10.74 -15.24
CA LEU A 436 -15.18 12.04 -15.14
C LEU A 436 -14.27 13.15 -14.60
N ALA A 437 -13.36 12.79 -13.68
CA ALA A 437 -12.45 13.70 -13.01
C ALA A 437 -11.27 12.92 -12.39
N VAL A 438 -10.21 13.64 -12.06
CA VAL A 438 -9.08 13.15 -11.26
C VAL A 438 -9.07 13.87 -9.91
N MET A 439 -8.81 13.14 -8.83
CA MET A 439 -8.51 13.69 -7.52
C MET A 439 -7.01 13.55 -7.26
N GLY A 440 -6.36 14.63 -6.83
CA GLY A 440 -4.93 14.63 -6.52
C GLY A 440 -4.61 14.28 -5.06
N GLY A 441 -3.31 14.16 -4.78
CA GLY A 441 -2.76 13.83 -3.47
C GLY A 441 -2.33 15.02 -2.61
N MET A 442 -1.46 14.74 -1.63
CA MET A 442 -0.89 15.75 -0.72
C MET A 442 0.26 16.56 -1.30
N HIS A 443 0.93 16.02 -2.32
CA HIS A 443 2.21 16.52 -2.81
C HIS A 443 2.01 17.67 -3.80
N SER A 444 2.20 18.91 -3.33
CA SER A 444 2.08 20.09 -4.21
C SER A 444 3.02 20.04 -5.41
N THR A 445 4.22 19.46 -5.24
CA THR A 445 5.20 19.30 -6.32
C THR A 445 4.69 18.45 -7.48
N VAL A 446 3.92 17.39 -7.19
CA VAL A 446 3.31 16.54 -8.22
C VAL A 446 2.23 17.32 -8.95
N VAL A 447 1.28 17.90 -8.22
CA VAL A 447 0.14 18.63 -8.81
C VAL A 447 0.61 19.82 -9.66
N THR A 448 1.63 20.56 -9.23
CA THR A 448 2.15 21.70 -10.00
C THR A 448 2.79 21.28 -11.32
N GLU A 449 3.50 20.14 -11.35
CA GLU A 449 4.11 19.59 -12.56
C GLU A 449 3.07 18.98 -13.52
N GLU A 450 1.88 18.66 -13.02
CA GLU A 450 0.75 18.17 -13.81
C GLU A 450 -0.10 19.28 -14.43
N LEU A 451 0.07 20.56 -14.05
CA LEU A 451 -0.82 21.65 -14.44
C LEU A 451 -1.02 21.76 -15.95
N ASP A 452 0.06 21.72 -16.74
CA ASP A 452 -0.03 21.78 -18.19
C ASP A 452 -0.84 20.61 -18.76
N ASP A 453 -0.63 19.41 -18.22
CA ASP A 453 -1.31 18.19 -18.67
C ASP A 453 -2.79 18.21 -18.27
N ILE A 454 -3.12 18.64 -17.04
CA ILE A 454 -4.50 18.79 -16.54
C ILE A 454 -5.32 19.65 -17.51
N HIS A 455 -4.78 20.79 -17.92
CA HIS A 455 -5.48 21.74 -18.77
C HIS A 455 -5.51 21.29 -20.23
N ARG A 456 -4.40 20.76 -20.76
CA ARG A 456 -4.34 20.21 -22.13
C ARG A 456 -5.33 19.06 -22.31
N LEU A 457 -5.42 18.17 -21.33
CA LEU A 457 -6.32 17.01 -21.33
C LEU A 457 -7.77 17.37 -20.95
N LYS A 458 -8.02 18.64 -20.57
CA LYS A 458 -9.33 19.15 -20.11
C LYS A 458 -9.90 18.28 -18.99
N MET A 459 -9.06 17.94 -18.01
CA MET A 459 -9.42 17.04 -16.93
C MET A 459 -9.83 17.81 -15.67
N PRO A 460 -11.10 17.78 -15.22
CA PRO A 460 -11.47 18.33 -13.92
C PRO A 460 -10.61 17.68 -12.83
N TYR A 461 -9.82 18.49 -12.14
CA TYR A 461 -8.84 18.04 -11.16
C TYR A 461 -9.18 18.59 -9.78
N LEU A 462 -9.53 17.70 -8.85
CA LEU A 462 -9.97 18.03 -7.50
C LEU A 462 -8.78 17.90 -6.54
N VAL A 463 -8.53 18.93 -5.74
CA VAL A 463 -7.36 19.00 -4.85
C VAL A 463 -7.84 18.98 -3.39
N PRO A 464 -7.76 17.83 -2.69
CA PRO A 464 -8.23 17.72 -1.31
C PRO A 464 -7.16 18.07 -0.27
N TRP A 465 -5.89 18.28 -0.67
CA TRP A 465 -4.80 18.42 0.31
C TRP A 465 -3.72 19.42 -0.11
N ALA A 466 -3.07 19.23 -1.26
CA ALA A 466 -1.95 20.05 -1.71
C ALA A 466 -2.25 21.57 -1.62
N ALA A 467 -1.31 22.33 -1.08
CA ALA A 467 -1.56 23.70 -0.58
C ALA A 467 -0.90 24.80 -1.40
N ALA A 468 0.02 24.48 -2.32
CA ALA A 468 0.74 25.49 -3.10
C ALA A 468 -0.22 26.42 -3.86
N GLN A 469 0.00 27.72 -3.73
CA GLN A 469 -0.89 28.75 -4.28
C GLN A 469 -1.04 28.64 -5.81
N GLY A 470 0.04 28.26 -6.50
CA GLY A 470 0.07 28.13 -7.97
C GLY A 470 -0.82 27.01 -8.52
N ILE A 471 -1.35 26.11 -7.68
CA ILE A 471 -2.26 25.05 -8.10
C ILE A 471 -3.59 25.63 -8.62
N THR A 472 -4.06 26.75 -8.05
CA THR A 472 -5.29 27.43 -8.48
C THR A 472 -5.05 28.88 -8.90
N LEU A 473 -3.95 29.51 -8.47
CA LEU A 473 -3.53 30.84 -8.90
C LEU A 473 -2.49 30.73 -10.04
N HIS A 474 -2.96 30.32 -11.22
CA HIS A 474 -2.16 30.19 -12.45
C HIS A 474 -2.87 30.83 -13.65
N ASP A 475 -2.20 30.88 -14.80
CA ASP A 475 -2.68 31.61 -15.98
C ASP A 475 -3.56 30.79 -16.94
N HIS A 476 -3.70 29.46 -16.74
CA HIS A 476 -4.57 28.66 -17.61
C HIS A 476 -6.03 29.11 -17.56
N ARG A 477 -6.61 29.40 -18.73
CA ARG A 477 -8.02 29.75 -18.91
C ARG A 477 -8.60 28.95 -20.09
N PRO A 478 -9.74 28.25 -19.91
CA PRO A 478 -10.43 27.96 -18.64
C PRO A 478 -9.55 27.13 -17.68
N SER A 479 -9.65 27.39 -16.37
CA SER A 479 -8.99 26.55 -15.35
C SER A 479 -9.76 25.24 -15.13
N TYR A 480 -9.03 24.14 -14.94
CA TYR A 480 -9.57 22.81 -14.63
C TYR A 480 -9.23 22.32 -13.21
N THR A 481 -8.50 23.11 -12.41
CA THR A 481 -8.14 22.77 -11.03
C THR A 481 -9.11 23.37 -10.03
N PHE A 482 -9.56 22.57 -9.04
CA PHE A 482 -10.52 22.99 -8.02
C PHE A 482 -10.09 22.45 -6.66
N ARG A 483 -9.80 23.34 -5.69
CA ARG A 483 -9.27 22.94 -4.39
C ARG A 483 -10.34 22.96 -3.30
N VAL A 484 -10.44 21.84 -2.58
CA VAL A 484 -11.33 21.63 -1.41
C VAL A 484 -10.53 21.59 -0.10
N SER A 485 -9.33 22.17 -0.14
CA SER A 485 -8.46 22.52 0.98
C SER A 485 -8.05 24.01 0.88
N ILE A 486 -7.20 24.48 1.79
CA ILE A 486 -6.80 25.90 1.89
C ILE A 486 -5.40 26.07 1.25
N ASN A 487 -5.08 27.21 0.61
CA ASN A 487 -3.70 27.46 0.13
C ASN A 487 -2.85 28.24 1.12
N ASP A 488 -1.55 28.22 0.86
CA ASP A 488 -0.50 28.85 1.63
C ASP A 488 -0.62 30.38 1.80
N THR A 489 -1.24 31.14 0.88
CA THR A 489 -1.61 32.57 1.06
C THR A 489 -2.47 32.83 2.28
N GLN A 490 -3.17 31.81 2.76
CA GLN A 490 -3.95 31.88 4.00
C GLN A 490 -3.22 31.22 5.16
N VAL A 491 -2.59 30.07 4.92
CA VAL A 491 -2.01 29.23 5.97
C VAL A 491 -0.73 29.82 6.55
N ALA A 492 0.24 30.18 5.70
CA ALA A 492 1.53 30.65 6.16
C ALA A 492 1.38 31.97 6.95
N PRO A 493 0.63 32.98 6.43
CA PRO A 493 0.28 34.18 7.19
C PRO A 493 -0.41 33.87 8.52
N PHE A 494 -1.39 32.96 8.52
CA PHE A 494 -2.09 32.57 9.74
C PHE A 494 -1.13 32.02 10.81
N LEU A 495 -0.21 31.12 10.44
CA LEU A 495 0.77 30.56 11.38
C LEU A 495 1.71 31.63 11.93
N LEU A 496 2.28 32.46 11.05
CA LEU A 496 3.19 33.53 11.45
C LEU A 496 2.50 34.53 12.38
N GLU A 497 1.29 34.99 12.05
CA GLU A 497 0.51 35.90 12.89
C GLU A 497 0.19 35.29 14.25
N ARG A 498 -0.14 33.99 14.32
CA ARG A 498 -0.40 33.30 15.59
C ARG A 498 0.85 33.22 16.47
N ALA A 499 2.01 32.96 15.88
CA ALA A 499 3.28 32.99 16.59
C ALA A 499 3.62 34.41 17.09
N LEU A 500 3.43 35.43 16.23
CA LEU A 500 3.73 36.84 16.54
C LEU A 500 2.88 37.43 17.68
N ARG A 501 1.71 36.86 17.99
CA ARG A 501 0.89 37.29 19.13
C ARG A 501 1.57 37.08 20.48
N ARG A 502 2.49 36.11 20.59
CA ARG A 502 3.13 35.70 21.85
C ARG A 502 4.65 35.88 21.84
N HIS A 503 5.24 36.06 20.66
CA HIS A 503 6.69 36.04 20.47
C HIS A 503 7.10 37.08 19.43
N SER A 504 8.20 37.81 19.67
CA SER A 504 8.69 38.86 18.76
C SER A 504 9.92 38.45 17.95
N ARG A 505 10.64 37.39 18.38
CA ARG A 505 11.81 36.84 17.68
C ARG A 505 11.51 35.42 17.21
N LEU A 506 11.23 35.24 15.94
CA LEU A 506 10.80 33.98 15.34
C LEU A 506 11.82 33.43 14.34
N ALA A 507 11.79 32.13 14.14
CA ALA A 507 12.38 31.48 12.99
C ALA A 507 11.29 30.85 12.12
N VAL A 508 11.42 30.91 10.80
CA VAL A 508 10.56 30.22 9.85
C VAL A 508 11.43 29.21 9.12
N LEU A 509 11.21 27.93 9.40
CA LEU A 509 11.91 26.83 8.75
C LEU A 509 11.05 26.36 7.57
N ILE A 510 11.62 26.39 6.36
CA ILE A 510 10.91 26.07 5.12
C ILE A 510 11.69 25.02 4.31
N GLU A 511 10.99 23.97 3.90
CA GLU A 511 11.52 22.94 3.00
C GLU A 511 11.84 23.50 1.60
N GLN A 512 12.98 23.12 1.02
CA GLN A 512 13.40 23.51 -0.33
C GLN A 512 12.60 22.81 -1.44
N SER A 513 11.35 23.21 -1.63
CA SER A 513 10.47 22.68 -2.66
C SER A 513 9.55 23.74 -3.26
N PRO A 514 8.84 23.46 -4.38
CA PRO A 514 7.75 24.30 -4.86
C PRO A 514 6.73 24.70 -3.78
N TRP A 515 6.45 23.81 -2.83
CA TRP A 515 5.58 24.12 -1.69
C TRP A 515 6.22 25.12 -0.72
N GLY A 516 7.50 24.94 -0.39
CA GLY A 516 8.22 25.93 0.42
C GLY A 516 8.28 27.31 -0.23
N ARG A 517 8.54 27.39 -1.55
CA ARG A 517 8.52 28.65 -2.30
C ARG A 517 7.15 29.33 -2.29
N SER A 518 6.07 28.55 -2.36
CA SER A 518 4.70 29.05 -2.20
C SER A 518 4.50 29.70 -0.82
N ASN A 519 4.99 29.07 0.25
CA ASN A 519 4.91 29.62 1.61
C ASN A 519 5.78 30.88 1.77
N GLU A 520 7.02 30.91 1.26
CA GLU A 520 7.86 32.11 1.30
C GLU A 520 7.19 33.29 0.58
N ALA A 521 6.62 33.05 -0.62
CA ALA A 521 5.90 34.07 -1.37
C ALA A 521 4.68 34.60 -0.60
N ALA A 522 3.92 33.72 0.05
CA ALA A 522 2.78 34.10 0.88
C ALA A 522 3.19 34.92 2.13
N LEU A 523 4.37 34.66 2.70
CA LEU A 523 4.88 35.35 3.88
C LEU A 523 5.51 36.71 3.56
N ARG A 524 6.06 36.89 2.35
CA ARG A 524 6.82 38.09 1.96
C ARG A 524 6.13 39.43 2.33
N PRO A 525 4.83 39.66 2.04
CA PRO A 525 4.18 40.93 2.39
C PRO A 525 4.07 41.19 3.89
N LEU A 526 4.04 40.14 4.72
CA LEU A 526 4.07 40.28 6.17
C LEU A 526 5.49 40.53 6.66
N LEU A 527 6.48 39.81 6.13
CA LEU A 527 7.88 39.96 6.52
C LEU A 527 8.40 41.37 6.27
N GLU A 528 8.04 41.98 5.13
CA GLU A 528 8.42 43.35 4.77
C GLU A 528 7.88 44.43 5.73
N ARG A 529 6.83 44.12 6.51
CA ARG A 529 6.21 45.03 7.48
C ARG A 529 6.76 44.85 8.89
N LEU A 530 7.55 43.80 9.14
CA LEU A 530 8.09 43.50 10.46
C LEU A 530 9.44 44.19 10.66
N PRO A 531 9.79 44.56 11.91
CA PRO A 531 11.12 45.05 12.23
C PRO A 531 12.22 44.07 11.79
N ALA A 532 13.32 44.60 11.26
CA ALA A 532 14.46 43.81 10.81
C ALA A 532 14.97 42.90 11.94
N GLY A 533 15.21 41.63 11.64
CA GLY A 533 15.71 40.64 12.60
C GLY A 533 14.64 39.99 13.49
N ASN A 534 13.37 40.44 13.45
CA ASN A 534 12.29 39.78 14.18
C ASN A 534 12.00 38.38 13.64
N VAL A 535 12.13 38.16 12.33
CA VAL A 535 11.91 36.86 11.71
C VAL A 535 13.14 36.47 10.91
N GLU A 536 13.65 35.27 11.16
CA GLU A 536 14.71 34.63 10.39
C GLU A 536 14.12 33.52 9.54
N LEU A 537 14.36 33.56 8.23
CA LEU A 537 13.88 32.54 7.29
C LEU A 537 15.03 31.56 7.00
N VAL A 538 14.81 30.28 7.25
CA VAL A 538 15.82 29.22 7.13
C VAL A 538 15.29 28.13 6.21
N TRP A 539 16.07 27.79 5.19
CA TRP A 539 15.74 26.73 4.25
C TRP A 539 16.42 25.42 4.62
N PHE A 540 15.71 24.30 4.49
CA PHE A 540 16.27 22.94 4.69
C PHE A 540 15.85 22.00 3.55
N GLN A 541 16.61 20.93 3.34
CA GLN A 541 16.29 19.93 2.31
C GLN A 541 15.31 18.87 2.82
N ASP A 542 14.50 18.27 1.95
CA ASP A 542 13.74 17.07 2.31
C ASP A 542 14.71 15.94 2.73
N GLY A 543 14.41 15.26 3.85
CA GLY A 543 15.29 14.26 4.44
C GLY A 543 16.52 14.80 5.18
N ASP A 544 16.62 16.12 5.41
CA ASP A 544 17.75 16.73 6.11
C ASP A 544 17.81 16.33 7.60
N ALA A 545 18.70 15.39 7.91
CA ALA A 545 18.96 14.96 9.27
C ALA A 545 19.67 16.03 10.13
N GLY A 546 20.29 17.04 9.51
CA GLY A 546 21.04 18.10 10.18
C GLY A 546 20.17 19.27 10.68
N ILE A 547 18.86 19.22 10.48
CA ILE A 547 17.93 20.26 10.97
C ILE A 547 17.96 20.39 12.50
N ASP A 548 18.41 19.37 13.24
CA ASP A 548 18.56 19.47 14.70
C ASP A 548 19.64 20.47 15.13
N ALA A 549 20.80 20.49 14.47
CA ALA A 549 21.85 21.47 14.72
C ALA A 549 21.37 22.90 14.42
N THR A 550 20.61 23.08 13.33
CA THR A 550 19.96 24.35 12.98
C THR A 550 18.99 24.80 14.08
N VAL A 551 18.17 23.90 14.61
CA VAL A 551 17.25 24.22 15.72
C VAL A 551 18.03 24.64 16.97
N ASP A 552 19.13 23.96 17.31
CA ASP A 552 19.97 24.30 18.45
C ASP A 552 20.65 25.68 18.28
N GLU A 553 21.08 26.02 17.06
CA GLU A 553 21.59 27.36 16.73
C GLU A 553 20.51 28.43 16.90
N LEU A 554 19.31 28.21 16.38
CA LEU A 554 18.20 29.16 16.49
C LEU A 554 17.80 29.42 17.95
N VAL A 555 17.76 28.37 18.78
CA VAL A 555 17.52 28.52 20.22
C VAL A 555 18.64 29.32 20.88
N ARG A 556 19.92 29.05 20.56
CA ARG A 556 21.07 29.83 21.05
C ARG A 556 21.06 31.29 20.58
N ALA A 557 20.56 31.57 19.38
CA ALA A 557 20.34 32.92 18.84
C ALA A 557 19.16 33.67 19.49
N GLY A 558 18.48 33.06 20.46
CA GLY A 558 17.39 33.67 21.21
C GLY A 558 16.11 33.78 20.38
N ARG A 559 15.88 32.85 19.44
CA ARG A 559 14.56 32.67 18.80
C ARG A 559 13.59 32.11 19.84
N GLN A 560 12.35 32.61 19.82
CA GLN A 560 11.33 32.39 20.83
C GLN A 560 10.24 31.43 20.37
N ALA A 561 10.08 31.21 19.07
CA ALA A 561 9.23 30.18 18.49
C ALA A 561 9.66 29.86 17.05
N ILE A 562 9.23 28.71 16.56
CA ILE A 562 9.46 28.25 15.19
C ILE A 562 8.12 28.18 14.44
N VAL A 563 8.03 28.78 13.26
CA VAL A 563 7.02 28.44 12.25
C VAL A 563 7.63 27.40 11.33
N PHE A 564 6.97 26.26 11.17
CA PHE A 564 7.54 25.12 10.46
C PHE A 564 6.72 24.73 9.23
N VAL A 565 7.35 24.77 8.06
CA VAL A 565 6.80 24.33 6.78
C VAL A 565 7.64 23.16 6.29
N GLY A 566 7.21 21.94 6.64
CA GLY A 566 7.89 20.69 6.31
C GLY A 566 7.02 19.47 6.63
N ASN A 567 7.51 18.29 6.24
CA ASN A 567 6.82 17.02 6.45
C ASN A 567 7.05 16.44 7.85
N GLY A 568 6.38 15.32 8.14
CA GLY A 568 6.41 14.70 9.46
C GLY A 568 7.77 14.18 9.91
N ILE A 569 8.64 13.76 8.99
CA ILE A 569 9.97 13.24 9.33
C ILE A 569 10.84 14.37 9.92
N GLU A 570 10.94 15.47 9.21
CA GLU A 570 11.73 16.64 9.60
C GLU A 570 11.12 17.32 10.82
N ALA A 571 9.79 17.42 10.90
CA ALA A 571 9.11 17.86 12.12
C ALA A 571 9.50 17.00 13.33
N GLY A 572 9.69 15.69 13.13
CA GLY A 572 10.10 14.76 14.19
C GLY A 572 11.53 15.04 14.67
N VAL A 573 12.43 15.40 13.75
CA VAL A 573 13.79 15.83 14.08
C VAL A 573 13.78 17.17 14.84
N VAL A 574 12.95 18.14 14.41
CA VAL A 574 12.76 19.42 15.14
C VAL A 574 12.25 19.18 16.55
N VAL A 575 11.20 18.36 16.72
CA VAL A 575 10.67 18.00 18.05
C VAL A 575 11.72 17.26 18.89
N LYS A 576 12.52 16.38 18.28
CA LYS A 576 13.62 15.68 18.96
C LYS A 576 14.74 16.62 19.41
N ALA A 577 15.06 17.66 18.67
CA ALA A 577 16.03 18.67 19.07
C ALA A 577 15.49 19.49 20.26
N LEU A 578 14.28 20.02 20.12
CA LEU A 578 13.62 20.83 21.16
C LEU A 578 13.40 20.06 22.46
N ALA A 579 13.02 18.78 22.42
CA ALA A 579 12.78 17.98 23.61
C ALA A 579 14.04 17.71 24.47
N ARG A 580 15.25 18.02 23.96
CA ARG A 580 16.51 17.95 24.70
C ARG A 580 16.86 19.27 25.40
N GLN A 581 16.21 20.37 25.03
CA GLN A 581 16.45 21.69 25.58
C GLN A 581 15.82 21.82 26.98
N ASP A 582 16.47 22.55 27.89
CA ASP A 582 15.93 22.83 29.23
C ASP A 582 14.62 23.64 29.16
N ARG A 583 14.53 24.53 28.17
CA ARG A 583 13.37 25.39 27.91
C ARG A 583 13.01 25.33 26.42
N PRO A 584 12.27 24.31 25.99
CA PRO A 584 11.85 24.17 24.60
C PRO A 584 10.99 25.37 24.16
N ILE A 585 11.26 25.89 22.96
CA ILE A 585 10.42 26.93 22.33
C ILE A 585 9.25 26.27 21.56
N PRO A 586 8.07 26.93 21.47
CA PRO A 586 6.93 26.38 20.75
C PRO A 586 7.14 26.31 19.23
N VAL A 587 6.44 25.37 18.61
CA VAL A 587 6.43 25.15 17.15
C VAL A 587 5.01 25.34 16.62
N PHE A 588 4.88 26.16 15.58
CA PHE A 588 3.65 26.39 14.83
C PHE A 588 3.83 25.79 13.42
N ALA A 589 3.36 24.57 13.23
CA ALA A 589 3.61 23.80 12.03
C ALA A 589 2.45 23.85 11.03
N HIS A 590 2.80 23.69 9.76
CA HIS A 590 1.86 23.37 8.69
C HIS A 590 1.28 21.95 8.86
N TRP A 591 0.19 21.61 8.18
CA TRP A 591 -0.54 20.35 8.40
C TRP A 591 0.15 19.10 7.83
N ALA A 592 1.22 19.24 7.04
CA ALA A 592 1.86 18.09 6.38
C ALA A 592 2.33 17.00 7.37
N LEU A 593 2.62 17.35 8.63
CA LEU A 593 2.99 16.39 9.66
C LEU A 593 1.91 15.34 9.96
N VAL A 594 0.63 15.63 9.70
CA VAL A 594 -0.46 14.65 9.90
C VAL A 594 -0.68 13.74 8.69
N GLY A 595 0.19 13.81 7.67
CA GLY A 595 0.16 12.93 6.50
C GLY A 595 0.81 11.56 6.70
N GLY A 596 1.41 11.30 7.87
CA GLY A 596 2.01 10.03 8.30
C GLY A 596 1.78 9.77 9.80
N ASP A 597 2.38 8.71 10.34
CA ASP A 597 2.30 8.38 11.79
C ASP A 597 3.27 9.22 12.64
N PHE A 598 3.08 10.54 12.60
CA PHE A 598 3.93 11.47 13.33
C PHE A 598 3.81 11.31 14.86
N TRP A 599 2.58 11.11 15.36
CA TRP A 599 2.31 11.01 16.78
C TRP A 599 2.93 9.73 17.37
N GLY A 600 2.71 8.57 16.74
CA GLY A 600 3.26 7.29 17.21
C GLY A 600 4.78 7.31 17.28
N ALA A 601 5.45 7.97 16.32
CA ALA A 601 6.90 8.11 16.30
C ALA A 601 7.48 9.08 17.36
N ASN A 602 6.65 9.97 17.94
CA ASN A 602 7.12 11.09 18.76
C ASN A 602 6.44 11.28 20.12
N GLN A 603 5.55 10.36 20.53
CA GLN A 603 4.72 10.47 21.74
C GLN A 603 5.48 11.01 22.98
N ALA A 604 6.57 10.35 23.37
CA ALA A 604 7.34 10.72 24.57
C ALA A 604 8.02 12.11 24.48
N ARG A 605 8.26 12.61 23.27
CA ARG A 605 8.88 13.92 23.04
C ARG A 605 7.86 15.05 23.01
N LEU A 606 6.65 14.75 22.52
CA LEU A 606 5.55 15.70 22.44
C LEU A 606 5.03 16.15 23.82
N GLU A 607 5.31 15.40 24.88
CA GLU A 607 5.04 15.83 26.26
C GLU A 607 5.89 17.05 26.67
N LYS A 608 7.04 17.27 26.03
CA LYS A 608 7.98 18.34 26.37
C LYS A 608 7.91 19.56 25.46
N VAL A 609 7.32 19.41 24.27
CA VAL A 609 7.35 20.43 23.22
C VAL A 609 5.92 20.93 22.95
N ASP A 610 5.69 22.24 23.07
CA ASP A 610 4.44 22.87 22.63
C ASP A 610 4.41 22.90 21.09
N LEU A 611 3.99 21.79 20.49
CA LEU A 611 3.73 21.66 19.06
C LEU A 611 2.25 21.95 18.78
N ARG A 612 2.02 22.99 18.00
CA ARG A 612 0.72 23.34 17.44
C ARG A 612 0.80 23.26 15.93
N PHE A 613 -0.28 22.82 15.31
CA PHE A 613 -0.34 22.75 13.86
C PHE A 613 -1.71 23.11 13.35
N VAL A 614 -1.74 23.59 12.11
CA VAL A 614 -2.97 24.03 11.50
C VAL A 614 -3.84 22.84 11.09
N GLN A 615 -5.15 22.99 11.25
CA GLN A 615 -6.17 22.06 10.76
C GLN A 615 -7.36 22.85 10.22
N SER A 616 -8.02 22.31 9.21
CA SER A 616 -9.32 22.82 8.72
C SER A 616 -10.51 22.19 9.46
N VAL A 617 -10.31 21.02 10.07
CA VAL A 617 -11.33 20.29 10.84
C VAL A 617 -10.68 19.49 11.97
N VAL A 618 -11.38 19.42 13.10
CA VAL A 618 -11.06 18.55 14.25
C VAL A 618 -12.31 17.78 14.66
N GLU A 619 -12.15 16.68 15.41
CA GLU A 619 -13.30 15.83 15.76
C GLU A 619 -14.40 16.58 16.53
N GLU A 620 -14.04 17.54 17.38
CA GLU A 620 -14.97 18.38 18.15
C GLU A 620 -15.92 19.19 17.27
N ASP A 621 -15.59 19.42 16.00
CA ASP A 621 -16.48 20.09 15.06
C ASP A 621 -17.77 19.31 14.80
N ALA A 622 -17.78 18.00 15.11
CA ALA A 622 -18.98 17.17 15.04
C ALA A 622 -20.10 17.68 15.98
N LEU A 623 -19.75 18.42 17.03
CA LEU A 623 -20.73 19.04 17.93
C LEU A 623 -21.53 20.16 17.27
N ARG A 624 -20.99 20.77 16.20
CA ARG A 624 -21.59 21.94 15.53
C ARG A 624 -21.98 21.67 14.08
N ASN A 625 -21.42 20.64 13.45
CA ASN A 625 -21.75 20.21 12.09
C ASN A 625 -22.33 18.79 12.09
N ARG A 626 -23.65 18.67 11.87
CA ARG A 626 -24.37 17.39 11.82
C ARG A 626 -23.92 16.49 10.66
N SER A 627 -23.58 17.07 9.51
CA SER A 627 -23.05 16.31 8.36
C SER A 627 -21.71 15.68 8.73
N PHE A 628 -20.86 16.43 9.41
CA PHE A 628 -19.57 15.92 9.89
C PHE A 628 -19.72 14.86 11.00
N ALA A 629 -20.64 15.05 11.95
CA ALA A 629 -20.95 14.04 12.96
C ALA A 629 -21.39 12.71 12.34
N THR A 630 -22.23 12.78 11.32
CA THR A 630 -22.70 11.59 10.56
C THR A 630 -21.54 10.94 9.82
N PHE A 631 -20.71 11.73 9.14
CA PHE A 631 -19.51 11.24 8.47
C PHE A 631 -18.56 10.53 9.43
N LEU A 632 -18.25 11.14 10.58
CA LEU A 632 -17.34 10.59 11.58
C LEU A 632 -17.89 9.29 12.20
N GLY A 633 -19.19 9.23 12.48
CA GLY A 633 -19.85 8.01 12.96
C GLY A 633 -19.76 6.87 11.95
N ASN A 634 -20.11 7.14 10.69
CA ASN A 634 -20.01 6.15 9.61
C ASN A 634 -18.57 5.70 9.36
N TYR A 635 -17.62 6.63 9.45
CA TYR A 635 -16.19 6.35 9.32
C TYR A 635 -15.73 5.38 10.41
N ARG A 636 -16.03 5.70 11.67
CA ARG A 636 -15.65 4.87 12.82
C ARG A 636 -16.25 3.48 12.71
N GLN A 637 -17.51 3.37 12.31
CA GLN A 637 -18.17 2.09 12.08
C GLN A 637 -17.49 1.29 10.96
N ARG A 638 -17.26 1.91 9.79
CA ARG A 638 -16.69 1.23 8.62
C ARG A 638 -15.29 0.69 8.87
N TYR A 639 -14.44 1.49 9.50
CA TYR A 639 -13.03 1.15 9.75
C TYR A 639 -12.80 0.56 11.15
N GLY A 640 -13.87 0.16 11.86
CA GLY A 640 -13.79 -0.50 13.17
C GLY A 640 -13.06 0.31 14.24
N LEU A 641 -13.12 1.64 14.20
CA LEU A 641 -12.46 2.52 15.16
C LEU A 641 -13.36 2.73 16.38
N GLY A 642 -12.88 2.32 17.55
CA GLY A 642 -13.57 2.55 18.82
C GLY A 642 -13.76 4.04 19.13
N ASN A 643 -14.69 4.35 20.03
CA ASN A 643 -14.93 5.71 20.48
C ASN A 643 -13.65 6.32 21.09
N GLY A 644 -13.23 7.46 20.55
CA GLY A 644 -12.02 8.16 21.00
C GLY A 644 -10.70 7.59 20.47
N ALA A 645 -10.71 6.59 19.58
CA ALA A 645 -9.53 6.27 18.78
C ALA A 645 -9.26 7.40 17.77
N PRO A 646 -8.01 7.82 17.53
CA PRO A 646 -7.71 8.86 16.56
C PRO A 646 -8.10 8.40 15.14
N VAL A 647 -8.64 9.32 14.35
CA VAL A 647 -8.89 9.08 12.93
C VAL A 647 -7.63 9.43 12.13
N PRO A 648 -6.97 8.46 11.44
CA PRO A 648 -5.72 8.73 10.75
C PRO A 648 -5.95 9.74 9.62
N SER A 649 -5.21 10.85 9.67
CA SER A 649 -5.27 11.94 8.68
C SER A 649 -6.70 12.41 8.35
N LEU A 650 -7.55 12.57 9.37
CA LEU A 650 -8.98 12.94 9.28
C LEU A 650 -9.31 14.00 8.22
N MET A 651 -8.51 15.07 8.17
CA MET A 651 -8.65 16.15 7.19
C MET A 651 -8.67 15.64 5.74
N GLY A 652 -7.77 14.71 5.38
CA GLY A 652 -7.71 14.15 4.03
C GLY A 652 -8.97 13.41 3.64
N SER A 653 -9.54 12.62 4.58
CA SER A 653 -10.81 11.94 4.36
C SER A 653 -11.98 12.91 4.26
N ALA A 654 -12.04 13.94 5.11
CA ALA A 654 -13.13 14.91 5.10
C ALA A 654 -13.12 15.80 3.84
N HIS A 655 -11.96 16.30 3.42
CA HIS A 655 -11.82 17.07 2.19
C HIS A 655 -12.14 16.24 0.95
N ALA A 656 -11.63 15.00 0.87
CA ALA A 656 -11.91 14.10 -0.24
C ALA A 656 -13.40 13.78 -0.34
N TYR A 657 -14.06 13.53 0.80
CA TYR A 657 -15.49 13.29 0.85
C TYR A 657 -16.29 14.45 0.27
N ASP A 658 -16.03 15.69 0.71
CA ASP A 658 -16.71 16.87 0.17
C ASP A 658 -16.37 17.11 -1.31
N ALA A 659 -15.13 16.86 -1.73
CA ALA A 659 -14.72 16.98 -3.14
C ALA A 659 -15.52 16.05 -4.07
N VAL A 660 -15.71 14.79 -3.70
CA VAL A 660 -16.55 13.85 -4.47
C VAL A 660 -18.01 14.26 -4.46
N GLN A 661 -18.54 14.76 -3.34
CA GLN A 661 -19.92 15.23 -3.25
C GLN A 661 -20.18 16.47 -4.11
N LEU A 662 -19.20 17.38 -4.22
CA LEU A 662 -19.25 18.53 -5.12
C LEU A 662 -19.17 18.10 -6.58
N LEU A 663 -18.30 17.16 -6.93
CA LEU A 663 -18.23 16.57 -8.27
C LEU A 663 -19.56 15.95 -8.68
N ALA A 664 -20.14 15.11 -7.82
CA ALA A 664 -21.42 14.45 -8.09
C ALA A 664 -22.52 15.46 -8.44
N ARG A 665 -22.59 16.57 -7.68
CA ARG A 665 -23.55 17.65 -7.94
C ARG A 665 -23.28 18.37 -9.24
N ALA A 666 -22.01 18.62 -9.57
CA ALA A 666 -21.64 19.21 -10.85
C ALA A 666 -22.01 18.31 -12.03
N VAL A 667 -21.77 17.00 -11.93
CA VAL A 667 -22.16 16.01 -12.95
C VAL A 667 -23.68 15.97 -13.12
N THR A 668 -24.44 15.92 -12.01
CA THR A 668 -25.91 15.96 -12.06
C THR A 668 -26.42 17.25 -12.69
N ARG A 669 -25.84 18.41 -12.32
CA ARG A 669 -26.21 19.71 -12.89
C ARG A 669 -25.88 19.81 -14.38
N ALA A 670 -24.72 19.31 -14.80
CA ALA A 670 -24.32 19.25 -16.19
C ALA A 670 -25.22 18.31 -17.01
N SER A 671 -25.83 17.30 -16.36
CA SER A 671 -26.58 16.22 -17.01
C SER A 671 -25.79 15.56 -18.14
N SER A 672 -24.46 15.53 -18.01
CA SER A 672 -23.52 15.10 -19.04
C SER A 672 -22.25 14.56 -18.38
N PRO A 673 -21.65 13.49 -18.93
CA PRO A 673 -20.32 13.02 -18.53
C PRO A 673 -19.19 13.84 -19.17
N ASP A 674 -19.50 14.80 -20.04
CA ASP A 674 -18.49 15.64 -20.68
C ASP A 674 -17.70 16.45 -19.64
N ARG A 675 -16.38 16.30 -19.69
CA ARG A 675 -15.44 16.91 -18.74
C ARG A 675 -15.51 18.43 -18.75
N GLY A 676 -15.71 19.04 -19.92
CA GLY A 676 -15.88 20.50 -20.04
C GLY A 676 -17.17 21.00 -19.41
N ALA A 677 -18.29 20.28 -19.62
CA ALA A 677 -19.57 20.57 -19.01
C ALA A 677 -19.53 20.42 -17.48
N ILE A 678 -18.88 19.37 -16.98
CA ILE A 678 -18.66 19.15 -15.53
C ILE A 678 -17.85 20.31 -14.94
N ARG A 679 -16.74 20.68 -15.59
CA ARG A 679 -15.91 21.83 -15.20
C ARG A 679 -16.73 23.11 -15.10
N ASN A 680 -17.55 23.42 -16.11
CA ASN A 680 -18.39 24.62 -16.10
C ASN A 680 -19.48 24.54 -15.03
N ALA A 681 -20.02 23.35 -14.77
CA ALA A 681 -21.01 23.14 -13.73
C ALA A 681 -20.44 23.36 -12.32
N LEU A 682 -19.17 23.02 -12.07
CA LEU A 682 -18.48 23.30 -10.79
C LEU A 682 -18.50 24.81 -10.45
N GLU A 683 -18.33 25.69 -11.44
CA GLU A 683 -18.39 27.15 -11.28
C GLU A 683 -19.81 27.70 -11.23
N SER A 684 -20.81 26.92 -11.66
CA SER A 684 -22.18 27.39 -11.90
C SER A 684 -23.07 27.32 -10.64
N GLY A 685 -22.56 27.73 -9.49
CA GLY A 685 -23.35 27.89 -8.28
C GLY A 685 -23.65 26.60 -7.51
N VAL A 686 -22.77 25.58 -7.57
CA VAL A 686 -22.93 24.34 -6.80
C VAL A 686 -22.87 24.65 -5.30
N GLY A 687 -24.03 24.55 -4.64
CA GLY A 687 -24.18 24.64 -3.19
C GLY A 687 -24.29 23.26 -2.54
N TYR A 688 -23.75 23.14 -1.32
CA TYR A 688 -23.72 21.87 -0.59
C TYR A 688 -23.48 22.11 0.91
N SER A 689 -24.30 21.52 1.78
CA SER A 689 -24.00 21.45 3.23
C SER A 689 -23.09 20.26 3.50
N GLY A 690 -21.78 20.52 3.40
CA GLY A 690 -20.73 19.51 3.48
C GLY A 690 -20.28 19.20 4.90
N VAL A 691 -19.34 18.26 4.98
CA VAL A 691 -18.71 17.87 6.23
C VAL A 691 -17.70 18.92 6.72
N MET A 692 -17.17 19.75 5.82
CA MET A 692 -16.28 20.85 6.17
C MET A 692 -17.05 22.13 6.48
N LYS A 693 -17.98 22.52 5.60
CA LYS A 693 -18.82 23.72 5.78
C LYS A 693 -20.04 23.71 4.87
N ASP A 694 -20.88 24.73 5.04
CA ASP A 694 -21.90 25.10 4.05
C ASP A 694 -21.26 25.84 2.87
N TYR A 695 -21.23 25.20 1.71
CA TYR A 695 -20.76 25.78 0.44
C TYR A 695 -21.88 26.58 -0.24
N ARG A 696 -21.66 27.88 -0.47
CA ARG A 696 -22.64 28.82 -1.06
C ARG A 696 -22.01 29.89 -1.99
N PRO A 697 -21.63 29.57 -3.23
CA PRO A 697 -21.30 28.24 -3.76
C PRO A 697 -19.89 27.79 -3.33
N ALA A 698 -19.47 26.59 -3.71
CA ALA A 698 -18.09 26.15 -3.50
C ALA A 698 -17.11 26.95 -4.39
N PHE A 699 -17.37 26.99 -5.69
CA PHE A 699 -16.51 27.63 -6.68
C PHE A 699 -17.26 28.68 -7.50
N THR A 700 -16.51 29.64 -8.04
CA THR A 700 -16.95 30.62 -9.05
C THR A 700 -15.85 30.72 -10.13
N PRO A 701 -16.11 31.32 -11.30
CA PRO A 701 -15.08 31.48 -12.35
C PRO A 701 -13.81 32.21 -11.88
N GLU A 702 -13.92 33.02 -10.83
CA GLU A 702 -12.82 33.78 -10.23
C GLU A 702 -12.25 33.13 -8.96
N ARG A 703 -12.90 32.10 -8.41
CA ARG A 703 -12.51 31.46 -7.14
C ARG A 703 -12.61 29.94 -7.22
N HIS A 704 -11.46 29.31 -7.39
CA HIS A 704 -11.31 27.85 -7.46
C HIS A 704 -10.87 27.22 -6.12
N ASP A 705 -10.88 28.00 -5.06
CA ASP A 705 -10.60 27.57 -3.68
C ASP A 705 -11.89 27.58 -2.87
N ALA A 706 -12.35 26.41 -2.43
CA ALA A 706 -13.63 26.28 -1.75
C ALA A 706 -13.55 26.68 -0.26
N LEU A 707 -12.38 26.52 0.34
CA LEU A 707 -12.11 26.86 1.74
C LEU A 707 -11.31 28.15 1.85
N ASP A 708 -11.53 28.86 2.95
CA ASP A 708 -10.91 30.13 3.25
C ASP A 708 -10.37 30.16 4.68
N ARG A 709 -9.80 31.29 5.08
CA ARG A 709 -9.15 31.49 6.38
C ARG A 709 -10.07 31.20 7.57
N SER A 710 -11.40 31.34 7.43
CA SER A 710 -12.35 31.08 8.52
C SER A 710 -12.42 29.61 8.93
N GLN A 711 -11.88 28.69 8.13
CA GLN A 711 -11.76 27.28 8.48
C GLN A 711 -10.45 26.94 9.24
N LEU A 712 -9.46 27.83 9.27
CA LEU A 712 -8.16 27.54 9.91
C LEU A 712 -8.24 27.58 11.44
N LYS A 713 -7.76 26.51 12.06
CA LYS A 713 -7.65 26.36 13.52
C LYS A 713 -6.24 25.92 13.87
N LEU A 714 -5.77 26.32 15.05
CA LEU A 714 -4.62 25.65 15.67
C LEU A 714 -5.12 24.44 16.44
N ALA A 715 -4.47 23.32 16.20
CA ALA A 715 -4.71 22.05 16.85
C ALA A 715 -3.41 21.51 17.46
N ARG A 716 -3.56 20.50 18.31
CA ARG A 716 -2.47 19.74 18.93
C ARG A 716 -2.88 18.29 19.07
N PHE A 717 -1.91 17.42 19.34
CA PHE A 717 -2.23 16.06 19.78
C PHE A 717 -2.61 16.06 21.27
N ASP A 718 -3.60 15.24 21.63
CA ASP A 718 -3.82 14.85 23.02
C ASP A 718 -2.96 13.61 23.40
N GLY A 719 -3.07 13.16 24.66
CA GLY A 719 -2.30 12.02 25.16
C GLY A 719 -2.64 10.67 24.49
N ARG A 720 -3.67 10.62 23.63
CA ARG A 720 -4.09 9.43 22.86
C ARG A 720 -3.87 9.62 21.35
N GLY A 721 -3.22 10.70 20.94
CA GLY A 721 -2.96 11.00 19.53
C GLY A 721 -4.13 11.57 18.77
N ARG A 722 -5.24 11.93 19.44
CA ARG A 722 -6.33 12.65 18.78
C ARG A 722 -5.89 14.09 18.51
N ILE A 723 -6.36 14.61 17.39
CA ILE A 723 -6.14 16.00 17.01
C ILE A 723 -7.29 16.82 17.61
N VAL A 724 -6.95 17.68 18.56
CA VAL A 724 -7.89 18.51 19.33
C VAL A 724 -7.53 19.99 19.20
N PRO A 725 -8.46 20.93 19.42
CA PRO A 725 -8.15 22.37 19.46
C PRO A 725 -7.01 22.70 20.43
N ALA A 726 -6.13 23.63 20.02
CA ALA A 726 -5.00 24.11 20.84
C ALA A 726 -5.24 25.47 21.50
N ASP A 727 -6.34 26.15 21.17
CA ASP A 727 -6.74 27.46 21.71
C ASP A 727 -8.13 27.41 22.34
#